data_AF-A0A3D1F7P6-F1
#
_entry.id   AF-A0A3D1F7P6-F1
#
_cell.length_a   1.000
_cell.length_b   1.000
_cell.length_c   1.000
_cell.angle_alpha   90.00
_cell.angle_beta   90.00
_cell.angle_gamma   90.00
#
_symmetry.space_group_name_H-M   'P 1'
#
loop_
_entity.id
_entity.type
_entity.pdbx_description
1 polymer ?
#
loop_
_entity_poly.entity_id
_entity_poly.type
_entity_poly.pdbx_seq_one_letter_code
_entity_poly.pdbx_strand_id
1 'polypeptide(L)'
;MDTHLNGKKVIVFIAMEGWSKKGGEGDYVRELSQEFARQGHMVIVVNPFFSEPYADISPEPGKLLLDVNIPIGEGGIDLNVFYNLIDNVHYLRFKDVENILYPVVYPETRINEKLYSDTIYGYIEAVALSKAGFHLIRDLYLTPDILHFNDWQAGLGPVYMETLYRHHPEFAASFSDTATVIITHNIAYKGEFDGELYIPENDIFARTLMSRKIIPAQTPVNLEGWLRIPAFNLTNLPWEVFRSEGGVEYWSDRYPGRHSFLKGGLEFANMIAGVSKGNIKEITTEKRGFGLGGVMARKMSQGAVGAVYNGIDTKAYDPTTMKELTEVIDAPRDIRFTQFSPEDTALLSKRTQNKHASQVKINRLIADEAEKPLEQRKIFGRLDEEALGDFMITAVSRLVVQKGFRLLFTELNEDKERGIEKGERLIDLLPRLRGPKQEKVQMVFMASPGDSEGYSLVPLLQQSAQRYAPTGQMVFLNLFNPALAKQIFASGDSFFMPSYYEPGGISNAQAACCGSIPFVTFTGGLNDFVEKSGTLPEFTAFEFEYDDPESMKRSAVSFYDAFRKGFEIFTTDKKRWEDYERGRMRFNNDWKIRVPEYEALYEQAIRRRQQASSGIDMPFNNKLTEIAKREGVGLHKDTRVALFIGGPHIKGGYYYKLFEDVIRQRLGIDLVYLPFVIEEGETAIHQLALVKEQLRNNPRLVGAVITRPWKQSFLDIKASEQTRKIGAVNYIVKKNSELEAFATDGQAWIDGLYRDLGYRYDFKGKKIVILGAGGAARELADVLKGRGIAKITFTDIKQDRLADIREMLESLSVDYAWEYSPSPSQELDVNLQEADIIVNATGIGRGATLNQSPLANYEIFNSKQIVVDLISNEDTLILKEARKRGVRQVFNGYSMFVYGMAGFMKGWLGQLKPEIISVDFDSKLFKEIDDYLKAKNIPSSPIIPYPLLVPYEAQRESEQRYGRDKVLADVAVNGFDLQIPQG
;
A
#
# COMPACT_ATOMS: atom_id res chain seq x y z
N MET A 1 1.84 7.50 32.31
CA MET A 1 0.51 7.61 32.94
C MET A 1 0.02 6.19 33.17
N ASP A 2 -0.52 5.87 34.34
CA ASP A 2 -1.00 4.53 34.68
C ASP A 2 -2.42 4.35 34.09
N THR A 3 -2.51 4.12 32.78
CA THR A 3 -3.75 4.24 31.98
C THR A 3 -4.57 2.95 31.83
N HIS A 4 -4.06 1.81 32.31
CA HIS A 4 -4.69 0.50 32.12
C HIS A 4 -5.62 0.05 33.28
N LEU A 5 -6.14 0.99 34.06
CA LEU A 5 -7.11 0.68 35.12
C LEU A 5 -8.52 0.55 34.53
N ASN A 6 -9.20 -0.57 34.82
CA ASN A 6 -10.62 -0.82 34.53
C ASN A 6 -11.04 -0.93 33.04
N GLY A 7 -10.21 -1.52 32.17
CA GLY A 7 -10.59 -1.81 30.78
C GLY A 7 -10.70 -0.61 29.85
N LYS A 8 -10.25 0.57 30.30
CA LYS A 8 -10.10 1.78 29.50
C LYS A 8 -8.87 1.69 28.60
N LYS A 9 -8.93 2.42 27.49
CA LYS A 9 -7.97 2.35 26.39
C LYS A 9 -7.34 3.72 26.14
N VAL A 10 -6.13 3.70 25.61
CA VAL A 10 -5.47 4.85 24.99
C VAL A 10 -5.72 4.77 23.48
N ILE A 11 -6.51 5.72 22.96
CA ILE A 11 -6.94 5.77 21.56
C ILE A 11 -6.36 7.01 20.92
N VAL A 12 -5.61 6.84 19.83
CA VAL A 12 -5.05 7.96 19.06
C VAL A 12 -5.70 8.02 17.70
N PHE A 13 -6.40 9.12 17.43
CA PHE A 13 -6.97 9.46 16.13
C PHE A 13 -5.93 10.21 15.31
N ILE A 14 -5.73 9.79 14.06
CA ILE A 14 -4.89 10.45 13.07
C ILE A 14 -5.80 10.80 11.90
N ALA A 15 -6.08 12.10 11.75
CA ALA A 15 -7.10 12.58 10.82
C ALA A 15 -6.72 13.96 10.27
N MET A 16 -7.16 14.25 9.05
CA MET A 16 -6.98 15.58 8.44
C MET A 16 -7.89 16.63 9.11
N GLU A 17 -9.10 16.22 9.50
CA GLU A 17 -10.06 17.04 10.23
C GLU A 17 -10.20 16.60 11.70
N GLY A 18 -10.88 17.43 12.50
CA GLY A 18 -11.17 17.14 13.90
C GLY A 18 -11.53 18.43 14.62
N TRP A 19 -10.53 19.14 15.13
CA TRP A 19 -10.74 20.50 15.64
C TRP A 19 -10.84 21.55 14.50
N SER A 20 -10.41 21.17 13.31
CA SER A 20 -10.58 21.92 12.07
C SER A 20 -11.68 21.26 11.23
N LYS A 21 -12.54 22.06 10.58
CA LYS A 21 -13.79 21.58 9.96
C LYS A 21 -14.04 22.22 8.60
N LYS A 22 -14.28 21.37 7.60
CA LYS A 22 -14.94 21.72 6.34
C LYS A 22 -16.24 20.94 6.11
N GLY A 23 -16.32 19.70 6.58
CA GLY A 23 -17.44 18.80 6.30
C GLY A 23 -17.91 17.97 7.50
N GLY A 24 -18.68 16.92 7.21
CA GLY A 24 -19.20 15.99 8.23
C GLY A 24 -18.13 15.04 8.80
N GLU A 25 -16.98 14.91 8.14
CA GLU A 25 -15.84 14.13 8.64
C GLU A 25 -15.19 14.81 9.87
N GLY A 26 -15.07 16.14 9.87
CA GLY A 26 -14.65 16.89 11.06
C GLY A 26 -15.61 16.72 12.25
N ASP A 27 -16.92 16.75 12.00
CA ASP A 27 -17.93 16.46 13.05
C ASP A 27 -17.79 15.03 13.59
N TYR A 28 -17.55 14.07 12.70
CA TYR A 28 -17.30 12.67 13.07
C TYR A 28 -16.12 12.54 14.04
N VAL A 29 -14.93 13.03 13.67
CA VAL A 29 -13.72 12.87 14.49
C VAL A 29 -13.90 13.59 15.84
N ARG A 30 -14.44 14.82 15.81
CA ARG A 30 -14.68 15.62 17.02
C ARG A 30 -15.66 14.94 17.97
N GLU A 31 -16.85 14.59 17.49
CA GLU A 31 -17.90 14.09 18.37
C GLU A 31 -17.63 12.67 18.86
N LEU A 32 -17.07 11.81 17.99
CA LEU A 32 -16.68 10.45 18.38
C LEU A 32 -15.54 10.45 19.42
N SER A 33 -14.50 11.25 19.21
CA SER A 33 -13.38 11.34 20.17
C SER A 33 -13.83 11.88 21.53
N GLN A 34 -14.71 12.88 21.54
CA GLN A 34 -15.33 13.41 22.77
C GLN A 34 -16.16 12.35 23.49
N GLU A 35 -16.97 11.57 22.77
CA GLU A 35 -17.78 10.55 23.42
C GLU A 35 -16.93 9.41 23.98
N PHE A 36 -15.86 8.98 23.29
CA PHE A 36 -14.88 8.06 23.88
C PHE A 36 -14.25 8.62 25.16
N ALA A 37 -13.89 9.90 25.17
CA ALA A 37 -13.35 10.55 26.37
C ALA A 37 -14.38 10.59 27.51
N ARG A 38 -15.67 10.84 27.22
CA ARG A 38 -16.77 10.77 28.20
C ARG A 38 -16.97 9.37 28.77
N GLN A 39 -16.77 8.33 27.95
CA GLN A 39 -16.75 6.94 28.41
C GLN A 39 -15.49 6.61 29.24
N GLY A 40 -14.56 7.55 29.43
CA GLY A 40 -13.39 7.42 30.30
C GLY A 40 -12.14 6.87 29.62
N HIS A 41 -12.11 6.80 28.29
CA HIS A 41 -10.88 6.50 27.54
C HIS A 41 -9.94 7.69 27.54
N MET A 42 -8.64 7.44 27.46
CA MET A 42 -7.69 8.49 27.12
C MET A 42 -7.69 8.64 25.61
N VAL A 43 -8.12 9.81 25.14
CA VAL A 43 -8.26 10.07 23.70
C VAL A 43 -7.33 11.18 23.27
N ILE A 44 -6.55 10.91 22.22
CA ILE A 44 -5.64 11.86 21.60
C ILE A 44 -6.05 12.03 20.14
N VAL A 45 -6.09 13.26 19.64
CA VAL A 45 -6.33 13.57 18.23
C VAL A 45 -5.12 14.28 17.67
N VAL A 46 -4.53 13.72 16.62
CA VAL A 46 -3.41 14.27 15.86
C VAL A 46 -3.94 14.77 14.53
N ASN A 47 -3.89 16.08 14.30
CA ASN A 47 -4.36 16.71 13.07
C ASN A 47 -3.54 17.96 12.73
N PRO A 48 -3.54 18.44 11.47
CA PRO A 48 -2.87 19.70 11.14
C PRO A 48 -3.58 20.91 11.77
N PHE A 49 -2.83 21.98 12.02
CA PHE A 49 -3.34 23.31 12.29
C PHE A 49 -3.28 24.14 11.02
N PHE A 50 -4.46 24.50 10.49
CA PHE A 50 -4.58 25.20 9.22
C PHE A 50 -4.43 26.71 9.37
N SER A 51 -3.88 27.35 8.34
CA SER A 51 -3.44 28.75 8.41
C SER A 51 -4.52 29.79 8.09
N GLU A 52 -5.56 29.43 7.35
CA GLU A 52 -6.66 30.35 7.04
C GLU A 52 -7.71 30.50 8.17
N PRO A 53 -8.24 31.72 8.39
CA PRO A 53 -9.35 31.93 9.31
C PRO A 53 -10.56 31.06 8.93
N TYR A 54 -11.27 30.52 9.93
CA TYR A 54 -12.47 29.68 9.79
C TYR A 54 -12.27 28.24 9.27
N ALA A 55 -11.04 27.84 8.91
CA ALA A 55 -10.72 26.43 8.68
C ALA A 55 -10.62 25.65 10.00
N ASP A 56 -10.18 26.34 11.05
CA ASP A 56 -10.06 25.83 12.42
C ASP A 56 -11.11 26.48 13.34
N ILE A 57 -11.69 25.71 14.27
CA ILE A 57 -12.68 26.22 15.23
C ILE A 57 -12.03 27.24 16.18
N SER A 58 -10.73 27.11 16.44
CA SER A 58 -9.96 28.07 17.24
C SER A 58 -8.91 28.80 16.39
N PRO A 59 -8.86 30.15 16.43
CA PRO A 59 -7.81 30.91 15.75
C PRO A 59 -6.43 30.75 16.42
N GLU A 60 -6.40 30.33 17.68
CA GLU A 60 -5.16 30.11 18.43
C GLU A 60 -4.68 28.66 18.26
N PRO A 61 -3.38 28.42 17.93
CA PRO A 61 -2.81 27.10 17.72
C PRO A 61 -2.67 26.27 19.01
N GLY A 62 -2.74 26.89 20.19
CA GLY A 62 -2.56 26.22 21.49
C GLY A 62 -1.15 26.37 22.05
N LYS A 63 -0.79 25.58 23.06
CA LYS A 63 0.53 25.67 23.70
C LYS A 63 1.56 24.93 22.85
N LEU A 64 2.58 25.62 22.36
CA LEU A 64 3.72 24.97 21.70
C LEU A 64 4.32 23.92 22.66
N LEU A 65 4.39 22.68 22.20
CA LEU A 65 4.81 21.52 22.97
C LEU A 65 6.22 21.09 22.60
N LEU A 66 6.44 20.82 21.31
CA LEU A 66 7.71 20.36 20.76
C LEU A 66 7.74 20.55 19.24
N ASP A 67 8.92 20.39 18.65
CA ASP A 67 9.10 20.30 17.20
C ASP A 67 9.38 18.84 16.83
N VAL A 68 8.84 18.39 15.70
CA VAL A 68 9.04 17.04 15.20
C VAL A 68 9.49 17.08 13.74
N ASN A 69 10.52 16.31 13.40
CA ASN A 69 10.95 16.11 12.02
C ASN A 69 10.34 14.82 11.47
N ILE A 70 9.64 14.94 10.34
CA ILE A 70 9.00 13.83 9.65
C ILE A 70 9.80 13.45 8.40
N PRO A 71 10.38 12.24 8.32
CA PRO A 71 11.13 11.80 7.16
C PRO A 71 10.24 11.71 5.91
N ILE A 72 10.67 12.33 4.82
CA ILE A 72 10.00 12.31 3.50
C ILE A 72 11.09 12.36 2.43
N GLY A 73 11.06 11.41 1.49
CA GLY A 73 12.11 11.28 0.47
C GLY A 73 13.50 11.09 1.09
N GLU A 74 14.51 11.82 0.63
CA GLU A 74 15.87 11.74 1.21
C GLU A 74 16.08 12.66 2.44
N GLY A 75 15.07 13.44 2.81
CA GLY A 75 15.13 14.46 3.85
C GLY A 75 13.97 14.37 4.83
N GLY A 76 13.47 15.53 5.27
CA GLY A 76 12.32 15.59 6.17
C GLY A 76 11.66 16.96 6.25
N ILE A 77 10.48 16.98 6.86
CA ILE A 77 9.69 18.18 7.13
C ILE A 77 9.61 18.42 8.64
N ASP A 78 10.06 19.59 9.08
CA ASP A 78 9.90 20.05 10.45
C ASP A 78 8.49 20.60 10.68
N LEU A 79 7.86 20.15 11.76
CA LEU A 79 6.53 20.54 12.18
C LEU A 79 6.57 21.07 13.62
N ASN A 80 6.00 22.25 13.86
CA ASN A 80 5.72 22.73 15.21
C ASN A 80 4.45 22.06 15.73
N VAL A 81 4.50 21.52 16.95
CA VAL A 81 3.39 20.77 17.54
C VAL A 81 2.84 21.53 18.73
N PHE A 82 1.52 21.74 18.73
CA PHE A 82 0.78 22.48 19.73
C PHE A 82 -0.19 21.56 20.46
N TYR A 83 -0.35 21.80 21.75
CA TYR A 83 -1.23 21.04 22.63
C TYR A 83 -2.46 21.84 23.07
N ASN A 84 -3.62 21.19 23.02
CA ASN A 84 -4.87 21.65 23.61
C ASN A 84 -5.57 20.51 24.36
N LEU A 85 -6.25 20.82 25.47
CA LEU A 85 -7.17 19.90 26.16
C LEU A 85 -8.57 20.45 26.04
N ILE A 86 -9.47 19.74 25.35
CA ILE A 86 -10.83 20.22 25.08
C ILE A 86 -11.80 19.06 25.23
N ASP A 87 -12.84 19.24 26.05
CA ASP A 87 -13.84 18.20 26.36
C ASP A 87 -13.20 16.85 26.75
N ASN A 88 -12.10 16.91 27.52
CA ASN A 88 -11.26 15.78 27.94
C ASN A 88 -10.54 15.02 26.81
N VAL A 89 -10.48 15.60 25.61
CA VAL A 89 -9.69 15.09 24.47
C VAL A 89 -8.38 15.88 24.36
N HIS A 90 -7.27 15.16 24.20
CA HIS A 90 -5.94 15.74 24.01
C HIS A 90 -5.69 15.98 22.53
N TYR A 91 -5.70 17.23 22.09
CA TYR A 91 -5.37 17.59 20.71
C TYR A 91 -3.88 17.90 20.59
N LEU A 92 -3.21 17.21 19.66
CA LEU A 92 -1.83 17.47 19.23
C LEU A 92 -1.89 17.98 17.79
N ARG A 93 -1.95 19.31 17.65
CA ARG A 93 -2.06 19.94 16.35
C ARG A 93 -0.71 20.35 15.82
N PHE A 94 -0.44 20.12 14.55
CA PHE A 94 0.88 20.42 13.99
C PHE A 94 0.81 21.38 12.79
N LYS A 95 1.85 22.18 12.62
CA LYS A 95 1.98 23.12 11.52
C LYS A 95 3.38 23.04 10.92
N ASP A 96 3.47 23.12 9.60
CA ASP A 96 4.75 23.31 8.91
C ASP A 96 5.40 24.64 9.33
N VAL A 97 6.69 24.59 9.67
CA VAL A 97 7.48 25.74 10.15
C VAL A 97 7.54 26.84 9.08
N GLU A 98 7.56 26.48 7.79
CA GLU A 98 7.61 27.44 6.69
C GLU A 98 6.22 27.94 6.27
N ASN A 99 5.16 27.38 6.86
CA ASN A 99 3.77 27.75 6.58
C ASN A 99 3.39 27.60 5.10
N ILE A 100 3.97 26.62 4.41
CA ILE A 100 3.70 26.32 2.99
C ILE A 100 2.60 25.26 2.88
N LEU A 101 2.65 24.27 3.77
CA LEU A 101 1.67 23.18 3.84
C LEU A 101 0.52 23.51 4.78
N TYR A 102 -0.60 22.83 4.58
CA TYR A 102 -1.85 22.95 5.32
C TYR A 102 -2.45 24.37 5.29
N PRO A 103 -2.58 25.02 4.11
CA PRO A 103 -3.12 26.37 4.02
C PRO A 103 -4.57 26.43 4.50
N VAL A 104 -5.39 25.48 4.07
CA VAL A 104 -6.82 25.35 4.41
C VAL A 104 -7.21 23.87 4.33
N VAL A 105 -8.25 23.47 5.07
CA VAL A 105 -8.83 22.14 4.97
C VAL A 105 -9.38 21.93 3.55
N TYR A 106 -8.86 20.94 2.82
CA TYR A 106 -9.21 20.61 1.42
C TYR A 106 -9.27 21.82 0.47
N PRO A 107 -8.13 22.35 0.04
CA PRO A 107 -8.13 23.51 -0.85
C PRO A 107 -8.83 23.19 -2.17
N GLU A 108 -9.80 24.02 -2.55
CA GLU A 108 -10.43 23.94 -3.88
C GLU A 108 -9.59 24.62 -4.96
N THR A 109 -8.52 25.28 -4.54
CA THR A 109 -7.53 25.90 -5.40
C THR A 109 -6.99 24.87 -6.38
N ARG A 110 -7.01 25.24 -7.66
CA ARG A 110 -6.34 24.47 -8.70
C ARG A 110 -4.93 25.01 -8.88
N ILE A 111 -3.96 24.11 -8.87
CA ILE A 111 -2.58 24.40 -9.21
C ILE A 111 -2.32 23.71 -10.55
N ASN A 112 -2.15 24.53 -11.59
CA ASN A 112 -1.96 24.07 -12.97
C ASN A 112 -3.02 23.06 -13.42
N GLU A 113 -4.29 23.49 -13.35
CA GLU A 113 -5.48 22.71 -13.73
C GLU A 113 -5.83 21.49 -12.86
N LYS A 114 -4.87 20.96 -12.08
CA LYS A 114 -5.11 19.91 -11.07
C LYS A 114 -5.62 20.50 -9.76
N LEU A 115 -6.45 19.76 -9.03
CA LEU A 115 -6.87 20.15 -7.68
C LEU A 115 -5.66 20.06 -6.73
N TYR A 116 -5.58 20.95 -5.73
CA TYR A 116 -4.48 20.95 -4.76
C TYR A 116 -4.17 19.57 -4.18
N SER A 117 -5.21 18.81 -3.81
CA SER A 117 -5.10 17.45 -3.27
C SER A 117 -4.41 16.46 -4.22
N ASP A 118 -4.46 16.71 -5.52
CA ASP A 118 -3.93 15.83 -6.57
C ASP A 118 -2.52 16.27 -7.02
N THR A 119 -1.97 17.31 -6.37
CA THR A 119 -0.62 17.81 -6.61
C THR A 119 0.36 17.27 -5.59
N ILE A 120 1.65 17.58 -5.76
CA ILE A 120 2.69 17.21 -4.80
C ILE A 120 2.44 17.76 -3.39
N TYR A 121 1.72 18.89 -3.27
CA TYR A 121 1.34 19.44 -1.98
C TYR A 121 0.43 18.49 -1.20
N GLY A 122 -0.73 18.14 -1.76
CA GLY A 122 -1.66 17.18 -1.14
C GLY A 122 -1.04 15.80 -0.90
N TYR A 123 -0.15 15.37 -1.78
CA TYR A 123 0.61 14.13 -1.60
C TYR A 123 1.46 14.17 -0.33
N ILE A 124 2.30 15.21 -0.19
CA ILE A 124 3.22 15.35 0.95
C ILE A 124 2.45 15.59 2.24
N GLU A 125 1.36 16.36 2.21
CA GLU A 125 0.49 16.56 3.37
C GLU A 125 -0.07 15.25 3.92
N ALA A 126 -0.53 14.35 3.04
CA ALA A 126 -1.06 13.05 3.43
C ALA A 126 0.04 12.09 3.92
N VAL A 127 1.24 12.12 3.30
CA VAL A 127 2.42 11.37 3.79
C VAL A 127 2.83 11.85 5.18
N ALA A 128 2.94 13.17 5.37
CA ALA A 128 3.33 13.78 6.63
C ALA A 128 2.31 13.47 7.73
N LEU A 129 1.01 13.63 7.47
CA LEU A 129 -0.07 13.27 8.41
C LEU A 129 -0.01 11.79 8.81
N SER A 130 0.14 10.89 7.82
CA SER A 130 0.20 9.45 8.05
C SER A 130 1.40 9.03 8.93
N LYS A 131 2.46 9.84 9.01
CA LYS A 131 3.65 9.60 9.84
C LYS A 131 3.65 10.37 11.16
N ALA A 132 3.03 11.55 11.20
CA ALA A 132 3.11 12.49 12.33
C ALA A 132 2.77 11.82 13.66
N GLY A 133 1.68 11.04 13.69
CA GLY A 133 1.27 10.30 14.89
C GLY A 133 2.38 9.40 15.46
N PHE A 134 3.12 8.69 14.62
CA PHE A 134 4.15 7.75 15.08
C PHE A 134 5.31 8.44 15.79
N HIS A 135 5.81 9.54 15.22
CA HIS A 135 6.92 10.30 15.78
C HIS A 135 6.50 11.02 17.08
N LEU A 136 5.29 11.58 17.11
CA LEU A 136 4.73 12.18 18.33
C LEU A 136 4.55 11.18 19.46
N ILE A 137 4.00 10.00 19.17
CA ILE A 137 3.78 8.95 20.16
C ILE A 137 5.11 8.47 20.75
N ARG A 138 6.15 8.31 19.93
CA ARG A 138 7.50 7.97 20.38
C ARG A 138 8.05 9.06 21.32
N ASP A 139 8.03 10.32 20.90
CA ASP A 139 8.65 11.42 21.64
C ASP A 139 7.91 11.74 22.96
N LEU A 140 6.61 11.43 23.00
CA LEU A 140 5.78 11.54 24.20
C LEU A 140 5.75 10.25 25.05
N TYR A 141 6.49 9.20 24.66
CA TYR A 141 6.54 7.91 25.34
C TYR A 141 5.15 7.29 25.59
N LEU A 142 4.28 7.39 24.59
CA LEU A 142 2.92 6.86 24.63
C LEU A 142 2.89 5.41 24.14
N THR A 143 1.99 4.61 24.71
CA THR A 143 1.73 3.21 24.36
C THR A 143 0.25 3.03 24.03
N PRO A 144 -0.20 3.44 22.84
CA PRO A 144 -1.61 3.38 22.47
C PRO A 144 -2.09 1.93 22.28
N ASP A 145 -3.33 1.65 22.70
CA ASP A 145 -3.99 0.39 22.37
C ASP A 145 -4.47 0.38 20.91
N ILE A 146 -4.94 1.55 20.44
CA ILE A 146 -5.53 1.74 19.11
C ILE A 146 -4.92 2.97 18.43
N LEU A 147 -4.45 2.78 17.19
CA LEU A 147 -4.35 3.87 16.20
C LEU A 147 -5.55 3.82 15.27
N HIS A 148 -6.33 4.90 15.28
CA HIS A 148 -7.47 5.13 14.40
C HIS A 148 -7.03 6.05 13.27
N PHE A 149 -7.02 5.54 12.04
CA PHE A 149 -6.69 6.30 10.84
C PHE A 149 -7.98 6.66 10.10
N ASN A 150 -8.14 7.95 9.81
CA ASN A 150 -9.34 8.45 9.14
C ASN A 150 -9.11 8.65 7.64
N ASP A 151 -9.80 7.83 6.84
CA ASP A 151 -9.89 7.91 5.38
C ASP A 151 -8.51 7.91 4.66
N TRP A 152 -8.49 8.25 3.36
CA TRP A 152 -7.31 8.10 2.50
C TRP A 152 -6.13 9.00 2.89
N GLN A 153 -6.39 10.14 3.54
CA GLN A 153 -5.42 11.15 3.97
C GLN A 153 -4.45 10.57 5.00
N ALA A 154 -4.95 9.68 5.87
CA ALA A 154 -4.17 8.93 6.84
C ALA A 154 -3.95 7.46 6.40
N GLY A 155 -4.29 7.12 5.15
CA GLY A 155 -4.38 5.76 4.64
C GLY A 155 -3.05 5.02 4.59
N LEU A 156 -1.91 5.72 4.51
CA LEU A 156 -0.60 5.06 4.60
C LEU A 156 -0.22 4.69 6.04
N GLY A 157 -0.93 5.19 7.05
CA GLY A 157 -0.64 4.93 8.45
C GLY A 157 -0.53 3.44 8.81
N PRO A 158 -1.53 2.60 8.49
CA PRO A 158 -1.44 1.15 8.70
C PRO A 158 -0.27 0.50 7.94
N VAL A 159 0.06 1.00 6.75
CA VAL A 159 1.21 0.50 5.96
C VAL A 159 2.51 0.80 6.69
N TYR A 160 2.69 2.03 7.16
CA TYR A 160 3.87 2.43 7.92
C TYR A 160 4.01 1.69 9.24
N MET A 161 2.90 1.43 9.94
CA MET A 161 2.89 0.62 11.15
C MET A 161 3.59 -0.72 10.90
N GLU A 162 3.12 -1.49 9.90
CA GLU A 162 3.62 -2.86 9.67
C GLU A 162 4.97 -2.91 8.96
N THR A 163 5.34 -1.87 8.20
CA THR A 163 6.56 -1.91 7.36
C THR A 163 7.74 -1.18 7.98
N LEU A 164 7.51 -0.07 8.69
CA LEU A 164 8.58 0.80 9.19
C LEU A 164 8.64 0.88 10.71
N TYR A 165 7.51 0.93 11.41
CA TYR A 165 7.51 1.37 12.82
C TYR A 165 7.39 0.24 13.85
N ARG A 166 6.49 -0.75 13.65
CA ARG A 166 6.17 -1.77 14.68
C ARG A 166 7.40 -2.54 15.18
N HIS A 167 8.33 -2.82 14.28
CA HIS A 167 9.52 -3.64 14.57
C HIS A 167 10.81 -2.83 14.67
N HIS A 168 10.74 -1.51 14.51
CA HIS A 168 11.92 -0.66 14.61
C HIS A 168 12.31 -0.47 16.08
N PRO A 169 13.59 -0.64 16.47
CA PRO A 169 14.01 -0.59 17.88
C PRO A 169 13.58 0.67 18.64
N GLU A 170 13.59 1.82 17.96
CA GLU A 170 13.19 3.11 18.57
C GLU A 170 11.67 3.27 18.78
N PHE A 171 10.85 2.47 18.09
CA PHE A 171 9.40 2.61 18.04
C PHE A 171 8.67 1.40 18.64
N ALA A 172 9.33 0.24 18.70
CA ALA A 172 8.74 -1.03 19.12
C ALA A 172 8.15 -0.99 20.54
N ALA A 173 8.75 -0.22 21.45
CA ALA A 173 8.24 -0.03 22.81
C ALA A 173 6.84 0.62 22.83
N SER A 174 6.55 1.50 21.87
CA SER A 174 5.26 2.17 21.76
C SER A 174 4.22 1.35 20.98
N PHE A 175 4.65 0.52 20.02
CA PHE A 175 3.74 -0.03 19.01
C PHE A 175 3.63 -1.55 18.91
N SER A 176 4.46 -2.31 19.62
CA SER A 176 4.48 -3.78 19.52
C SER A 176 3.08 -4.41 19.62
N ASP A 177 2.28 -3.98 20.59
CA ASP A 177 0.92 -4.47 20.84
C ASP A 177 -0.20 -3.58 20.30
N THR A 178 0.12 -2.42 19.71
CA THR A 178 -0.88 -1.47 19.20
C THR A 178 -1.61 -2.02 17.99
N ALA A 179 -2.94 -2.00 18.03
CA ALA A 179 -3.77 -2.36 16.89
C ALA A 179 -4.11 -1.14 16.03
N THR A 180 -4.28 -1.37 14.73
CA THR A 180 -4.64 -0.35 13.74
C THR A 180 -6.07 -0.54 13.24
N VAL A 181 -6.82 0.55 13.19
CA VAL A 181 -8.15 0.62 12.60
C VAL A 181 -8.16 1.70 11.54
N ILE A 182 -8.68 1.41 10.36
CA ILE A 182 -8.93 2.42 9.33
C ILE A 182 -10.44 2.60 9.12
N ILE A 183 -10.87 3.85 9.10
CA ILE A 183 -12.26 4.22 8.77
C ILE A 183 -12.30 4.70 7.32
N THR A 184 -13.27 4.23 6.56
CA THR A 184 -13.56 4.76 5.22
C THR A 184 -14.92 5.45 5.24
N HIS A 185 -14.93 6.77 5.03
CA HIS A 185 -16.17 7.53 4.91
C HIS A 185 -16.68 7.51 3.49
N ASN A 186 -15.80 7.48 2.49
CA ASN A 186 -16.19 7.39 1.10
C ASN A 186 -15.10 6.75 0.24
N ILE A 187 -15.27 5.47 -0.08
CA ILE A 187 -14.30 4.69 -0.85
C ILE A 187 -14.08 5.19 -2.29
N ALA A 188 -14.93 6.09 -2.81
CA ALA A 188 -14.70 6.71 -4.11
C ALA A 188 -13.45 7.62 -4.10
N TYR A 189 -13.16 8.26 -2.96
CA TYR A 189 -11.96 9.07 -2.74
C TYR A 189 -10.83 8.19 -2.19
N LYS A 190 -9.95 7.74 -3.08
CA LYS A 190 -8.96 6.69 -2.78
C LYS A 190 -7.57 7.20 -2.40
N GLY A 191 -7.33 8.51 -2.49
CA GLY A 191 -5.98 9.06 -2.46
C GLY A 191 -5.11 8.42 -3.55
N GLU A 192 -5.60 8.46 -4.79
CA GLU A 192 -4.96 7.83 -5.95
C GLU A 192 -4.02 8.82 -6.62
N PHE A 193 -2.73 8.50 -6.63
CA PHE A 193 -1.69 9.39 -7.12
C PHE A 193 -0.96 8.78 -8.31
N ASP A 194 -0.54 9.65 -9.22
CA ASP A 194 0.30 9.27 -10.35
C ASP A 194 1.69 8.85 -9.86
N GLY A 195 2.34 7.93 -10.59
CA GLY A 195 3.70 7.48 -10.24
C GLY A 195 4.75 8.58 -10.36
N GLU A 196 4.43 9.65 -11.09
CA GLU A 196 5.26 10.82 -11.29
C GLU A 196 4.46 12.07 -10.90
N LEU A 197 5.03 12.89 -10.03
CA LEU A 197 4.50 14.20 -9.66
C LEU A 197 5.32 15.29 -10.32
N TYR A 198 4.66 16.41 -10.59
CA TYR A 198 5.27 17.53 -11.28
C TYR A 198 5.07 18.81 -10.47
N ILE A 199 6.12 19.63 -10.41
CA ILE A 199 6.10 20.97 -9.81
C ILE A 199 7.00 21.91 -10.63
N PRO A 200 6.57 23.16 -10.92
CA PRO A 200 7.44 24.13 -11.58
C PRO A 200 8.73 24.36 -10.80
N GLU A 201 9.88 24.42 -11.48
CA GLU A 201 11.19 24.61 -10.82
C GLU A 201 11.26 25.95 -10.03
N ASN A 202 10.52 26.95 -10.49
CA ASN A 202 10.45 28.28 -9.87
C ASN A 202 9.45 28.37 -8.71
N ASP A 203 8.69 27.31 -8.43
CA ASP A 203 7.75 27.26 -7.31
C ASP A 203 8.49 27.36 -5.97
N ILE A 204 7.92 28.08 -5.00
CA ILE A 204 8.50 28.24 -3.66
C ILE A 204 8.66 26.90 -2.93
N PHE A 205 7.71 25.99 -3.13
CA PHE A 205 7.77 24.68 -2.50
C PHE A 205 8.84 23.79 -3.15
N ALA A 206 9.08 23.90 -4.46
CA ALA A 206 10.19 23.20 -5.12
C ALA A 206 11.55 23.54 -4.48
N ARG A 207 11.78 24.82 -4.15
CA ARG A 207 12.98 25.26 -3.42
C ARG A 207 13.07 24.65 -2.04
N THR A 208 11.94 24.57 -1.34
CA THR A 208 11.84 23.95 -0.02
C THR A 208 12.24 22.48 -0.09
N LEU A 209 11.68 21.73 -1.04
CA LEU A 209 11.98 20.30 -1.25
C LEU A 209 13.47 20.05 -1.51
N MET A 210 14.12 20.89 -2.34
CA MET A 210 15.56 20.77 -2.61
C MET A 210 16.42 21.17 -1.40
N SER A 211 16.08 22.28 -0.73
CA SER A 211 16.86 22.78 0.41
C SER A 211 16.87 21.82 1.59
N ARG A 212 15.75 21.12 1.81
CA ARG A 212 15.61 20.07 2.83
C ARG A 212 16.04 18.69 2.36
N LYS A 213 16.57 18.58 1.14
CA LYS A 213 16.99 17.32 0.50
C LYS A 213 15.88 16.28 0.45
N ILE A 214 14.61 16.70 0.40
CA ILE A 214 13.48 15.79 0.21
C ILE A 214 13.56 15.19 -1.20
N ILE A 215 13.99 16.00 -2.17
CA ILE A 215 14.33 15.57 -3.54
C ILE A 215 15.81 15.92 -3.86
N PRO A 216 16.46 15.17 -4.77
CA PRO A 216 17.82 15.49 -5.22
C PRO A 216 17.92 16.87 -5.87
N ALA A 217 19.07 17.55 -5.71
CA ALA A 217 19.30 18.84 -6.38
C ALA A 217 19.31 18.74 -7.92
N GLN A 218 19.67 17.56 -8.44
CA GLN A 218 19.71 17.22 -9.86
C GLN A 218 18.42 16.57 -10.38
N THR A 219 17.28 16.77 -9.72
CA THR A 219 15.99 16.24 -10.19
C THR A 219 15.71 16.70 -11.63
N PRO A 220 15.35 15.78 -12.56
CA PRO A 220 15.14 16.13 -13.96
C PRO A 220 14.07 17.20 -14.15
N VAL A 221 14.37 18.19 -14.97
CA VAL A 221 13.44 19.24 -15.42
C VAL A 221 13.02 18.92 -16.86
N ASN A 222 11.72 18.96 -17.14
CA ASN A 222 11.20 18.77 -18.49
C ASN A 222 11.37 20.04 -19.36
N LEU A 223 11.03 19.96 -20.65
CA LEU A 223 11.13 21.09 -21.59
C LEU A 223 10.28 22.31 -21.21
N GLU A 224 9.30 22.13 -20.32
CA GLU A 224 8.39 23.19 -19.87
C GLU A 224 8.85 23.83 -18.54
N GLY A 225 9.98 23.40 -17.97
CA GLY A 225 10.51 23.93 -16.71
C GLY A 225 9.94 23.27 -15.45
N TRP A 226 9.44 22.03 -15.53
CA TRP A 226 8.85 21.31 -14.41
C TRP A 226 9.76 20.19 -13.93
N LEU A 227 9.96 20.12 -12.62
CA LEU A 227 10.63 19.02 -11.95
C LEU A 227 9.74 17.78 -12.01
N ARG A 228 10.32 16.67 -12.48
CA ARG A 228 9.68 15.35 -12.50
C ARG A 228 10.14 14.54 -11.29
N ILE A 229 9.22 14.21 -10.40
CA ILE A 229 9.51 13.57 -9.11
C ILE A 229 8.84 12.20 -9.05
N PRO A 230 9.61 11.10 -8.91
CA PRO A 230 9.05 9.77 -8.66
C PRO A 230 8.28 9.77 -7.33
N ALA A 231 6.96 9.68 -7.42
CA ALA A 231 6.06 9.95 -6.30
C ALA A 231 6.32 9.00 -5.12
N PHE A 232 6.42 7.70 -5.41
CA PHE A 232 6.55 6.68 -4.38
C PHE A 232 7.81 6.83 -3.52
N ASN A 233 8.90 7.40 -4.05
CA ASN A 233 10.12 7.66 -3.29
C ASN A 233 9.89 8.63 -2.12
N LEU A 234 8.92 9.55 -2.25
CA LEU A 234 8.59 10.51 -1.19
C LEU A 234 7.97 9.81 0.04
N THR A 235 7.39 8.62 -0.13
CA THR A 235 6.73 7.89 0.96
C THR A 235 7.71 7.27 1.97
N ASN A 236 8.95 7.02 1.56
CA ASN A 236 9.91 6.15 2.28
C ASN A 236 9.44 4.70 2.50
N LEU A 237 8.41 4.25 1.79
CA LEU A 237 8.00 2.85 1.84
C LEU A 237 8.96 1.98 1.00
N PRO A 238 9.21 0.74 1.43
CA PRO A 238 9.99 -0.21 0.65
C PRO A 238 9.24 -0.58 -0.65
N TRP A 239 9.98 -0.77 -1.76
CA TRP A 239 9.40 -0.99 -3.09
C TRP A 239 8.52 -2.24 -3.17
N GLU A 240 8.74 -3.20 -2.28
CA GLU A 240 7.95 -4.42 -2.13
C GLU A 240 6.48 -4.17 -1.77
N VAL A 241 6.17 -3.00 -1.20
CA VAL A 241 4.80 -2.57 -0.91
C VAL A 241 4.09 -2.09 -2.18
N PHE A 242 4.84 -1.70 -3.21
CA PHE A 242 4.34 -1.29 -4.51
C PHE A 242 3.96 -2.53 -5.36
N ARG A 243 2.82 -3.13 -5.02
CA ARG A 243 2.25 -4.28 -5.74
C ARG A 243 0.72 -4.26 -5.71
N SER A 244 0.12 -4.87 -6.72
CA SER A 244 -1.32 -4.87 -6.95
C SER A 244 -2.10 -5.62 -5.86
N GLU A 245 -1.60 -6.76 -5.39
CA GLU A 245 -2.29 -7.59 -4.40
C GLU A 245 -1.57 -7.49 -3.04
N GLY A 246 -2.29 -7.10 -1.98
CA GLY A 246 -1.70 -6.92 -0.65
C GLY A 246 -0.67 -5.78 -0.57
N GLY A 247 -0.83 -4.76 -1.41
CA GLY A 247 0.08 -3.61 -1.54
C GLY A 247 -0.66 -2.33 -1.94
N VAL A 248 0.08 -1.26 -2.25
CA VAL A 248 -0.50 0.06 -2.55
C VAL A 248 -0.74 0.33 -4.04
N GLU A 249 -0.17 -0.48 -4.94
CA GLU A 249 -0.26 -0.23 -6.38
C GLU A 249 -1.72 -0.27 -6.83
N TYR A 250 -2.13 0.72 -7.62
CA TYR A 250 -3.48 0.85 -8.11
C TYR A 250 -3.44 0.95 -9.63
N TRP A 251 -3.75 -0.15 -10.33
CA TRP A 251 -3.70 -0.16 -11.78
C TRP A 251 -4.92 0.59 -12.36
N SER A 252 -4.65 1.52 -13.27
CA SER A 252 -5.68 2.10 -14.14
C SER A 252 -5.27 1.92 -15.59
N ASP A 253 -6.25 1.68 -16.46
CA ASP A 253 -6.11 1.59 -17.91
C ASP A 253 -5.37 2.77 -18.56
N ARG A 254 -5.29 3.91 -17.88
CA ARG A 254 -4.71 5.16 -18.40
C ARG A 254 -3.25 5.43 -18.05
N TYR A 255 -2.71 4.92 -16.93
CA TYR A 255 -1.32 5.22 -16.52
C TYR A 255 -0.67 4.10 -15.68
N PRO A 256 0.55 3.64 -16.03
CA PRO A 256 1.33 2.71 -15.21
C PRO A 256 1.94 3.41 -13.98
N GLY A 257 2.12 2.66 -12.88
CA GLY A 257 2.85 3.16 -11.70
C GLY A 257 2.06 4.02 -10.72
N ARG A 258 0.72 4.01 -10.76
CA ARG A 258 -0.11 4.70 -9.76
C ARG A 258 -0.26 3.88 -8.47
N HIS A 259 -0.54 4.56 -7.37
CA HIS A 259 -0.82 3.93 -6.07
C HIS A 259 -1.92 4.65 -5.31
N SER A 260 -2.61 3.92 -4.44
CA SER A 260 -3.70 4.41 -3.61
C SER A 260 -3.35 4.30 -2.13
N PHE A 261 -3.42 5.45 -1.44
CA PHE A 261 -3.18 5.49 0.00
C PHE A 261 -4.29 4.77 0.77
N LEU A 262 -5.55 4.93 0.37
CA LEU A 262 -6.66 4.20 0.98
C LEU A 262 -6.51 2.69 0.81
N LYS A 263 -6.17 2.22 -0.40
CA LYS A 263 -5.92 0.79 -0.66
C LYS A 263 -4.86 0.25 0.30
N GLY A 264 -3.74 0.95 0.46
CA GLY A 264 -2.72 0.61 1.45
C GLY A 264 -3.29 0.44 2.85
N GLY A 265 -4.06 1.42 3.32
CA GLY A 265 -4.67 1.36 4.64
C GLY A 265 -5.61 0.18 4.81
N LEU A 266 -6.47 -0.10 3.83
CA LEU A 266 -7.38 -1.25 3.83
C LEU A 266 -6.60 -2.58 3.82
N GLU A 267 -5.48 -2.66 3.11
CA GLU A 267 -4.66 -3.86 3.01
C GLU A 267 -3.90 -4.19 4.29
N PHE A 268 -3.46 -3.19 5.04
CA PHE A 268 -2.56 -3.40 6.20
C PHE A 268 -3.24 -3.23 7.56
N ALA A 269 -4.41 -2.57 7.65
CA ALA A 269 -5.10 -2.39 8.93
C ALA A 269 -5.52 -3.72 9.57
N ASN A 270 -5.50 -3.79 10.91
CA ASN A 270 -6.03 -4.94 11.62
C ASN A 270 -7.54 -5.05 11.48
N MET A 271 -8.24 -3.91 11.39
CA MET A 271 -9.67 -3.83 11.17
C MET A 271 -10.03 -2.62 10.29
N ILE A 272 -11.00 -2.79 9.40
CA ILE A 272 -11.60 -1.73 8.60
C ILE A 272 -12.99 -1.45 9.15
N ALA A 273 -13.35 -0.19 9.31
CA ALA A 273 -14.71 0.20 9.64
C ALA A 273 -15.33 1.04 8.51
N GLY A 274 -16.52 0.64 8.08
CA GLY A 274 -17.40 1.50 7.28
C GLY A 274 -18.43 2.20 8.16
N VAL A 275 -18.96 3.29 7.64
CA VAL A 275 -19.85 4.21 8.35
C VAL A 275 -21.34 3.85 8.30
N SER A 276 -21.69 2.71 7.69
CA SER A 276 -23.03 2.14 7.67
C SER A 276 -23.01 0.69 7.15
N LYS A 277 -24.03 -0.10 7.47
CA LYS A 277 -24.15 -1.51 7.05
C LYS A 277 -24.45 -1.63 5.57
N GLY A 278 -25.39 -0.81 5.07
CA GLY A 278 -25.71 -0.71 3.65
C GLY A 278 -24.50 -0.33 2.81
N ASN A 279 -23.70 0.63 3.29
CA ASN A 279 -22.46 1.01 2.62
C ASN A 279 -21.45 -0.14 2.54
N ILE A 280 -21.16 -0.83 3.66
CA ILE A 280 -20.19 -1.94 3.65
C ILE A 280 -20.58 -3.01 2.64
N LYS A 281 -21.86 -3.36 2.54
CA LYS A 281 -22.34 -4.31 1.52
C LYS A 281 -22.07 -3.79 0.11
N GLU A 282 -22.43 -2.55 -0.17
CA GLU A 282 -22.26 -1.96 -1.50
C GLU A 282 -20.79 -1.89 -1.92
N ILE A 283 -19.88 -1.45 -1.05
CA ILE A 283 -18.47 -1.24 -1.41
C ILE A 283 -17.70 -2.55 -1.65
N THR A 284 -18.27 -3.71 -1.33
CA THR A 284 -17.71 -5.03 -1.70
C THR A 284 -18.01 -5.41 -3.16
N THR A 285 -18.92 -4.69 -3.82
CA THR A 285 -19.30 -4.95 -5.21
C THR A 285 -18.37 -4.22 -6.18
N GLU A 286 -18.30 -4.68 -7.43
CA GLU A 286 -17.53 -4.00 -8.48
C GLU A 286 -18.08 -2.60 -8.79
N LYS A 287 -19.41 -2.47 -8.91
CA LYS A 287 -20.10 -1.21 -9.26
C LYS A 287 -19.91 -0.11 -8.21
N ARG A 288 -19.93 -0.46 -6.92
CA ARG A 288 -19.91 0.50 -5.80
C ARG A 288 -18.65 0.44 -4.95
N GLY A 289 -17.72 -0.47 -5.25
CA GLY A 289 -16.40 -0.54 -4.62
C GLY A 289 -15.37 0.37 -5.27
N PHE A 290 -15.69 1.04 -6.38
CA PHE A 290 -14.85 2.03 -7.07
C PHE A 290 -13.42 1.54 -7.35
N GLY A 291 -13.28 0.27 -7.75
CA GLY A 291 -12.00 -0.41 -8.01
C GLY A 291 -11.37 -1.10 -6.79
N LEU A 292 -11.92 -0.91 -5.59
CA LEU A 292 -11.49 -1.56 -4.34
C LEU A 292 -12.46 -2.65 -3.84
N GLY A 293 -13.49 -2.98 -4.63
CA GLY A 293 -14.49 -3.98 -4.26
C GLY A 293 -13.91 -5.35 -3.94
N GLY A 294 -12.94 -5.81 -4.73
CA GLY A 294 -12.22 -7.07 -4.47
C GLY A 294 -11.43 -7.06 -3.15
N VAL A 295 -10.78 -5.93 -2.83
CA VAL A 295 -10.07 -5.75 -1.55
C VAL A 295 -11.05 -5.83 -0.38
N MET A 296 -12.16 -5.09 -0.47
CA MET A 296 -13.19 -5.08 0.57
C MET A 296 -13.85 -6.45 0.76
N ALA A 297 -14.20 -7.13 -0.34
CA ALA A 297 -14.80 -8.47 -0.28
C ALA A 297 -13.85 -9.49 0.37
N ARG A 298 -12.56 -9.47 0.03
CA ARG A 298 -11.54 -10.33 0.65
C ARG A 298 -11.36 -10.01 2.14
N LYS A 299 -11.27 -8.72 2.51
CA LYS A 299 -11.12 -8.32 3.91
C LYS A 299 -12.36 -8.68 4.74
N MET A 300 -13.55 -8.56 4.15
CA MET A 300 -14.80 -8.95 4.78
C MET A 300 -14.85 -10.45 5.04
N SER A 301 -14.44 -11.30 4.08
CA SER A 301 -14.40 -12.75 4.27
C SER A 301 -13.38 -13.19 5.33
N GLN A 302 -12.34 -12.39 5.57
CA GLN A 302 -11.37 -12.58 6.66
C GLN A 302 -11.89 -12.10 8.03
N GLY A 303 -13.11 -11.55 8.11
CA GLY A 303 -13.64 -10.93 9.33
C GLY A 303 -12.86 -9.68 9.76
N ALA A 304 -12.24 -8.98 8.80
CA ALA A 304 -11.45 -7.76 9.04
C ALA A 304 -12.23 -6.48 8.69
N VAL A 305 -13.54 -6.57 8.51
CA VAL A 305 -14.41 -5.44 8.17
C VAL A 305 -15.59 -5.41 9.14
N GLY A 306 -15.82 -4.26 9.75
CA GLY A 306 -16.99 -3.95 10.56
C GLY A 306 -17.77 -2.78 9.97
N ALA A 307 -19.02 -2.64 10.40
CA ALA A 307 -19.87 -1.51 10.06
C ALA A 307 -20.36 -0.88 11.36
N VAL A 308 -20.08 0.42 11.55
CA VAL A 308 -20.64 1.20 12.63
C VAL A 308 -21.31 2.43 12.04
N TYR A 309 -22.59 2.61 12.35
CA TYR A 309 -23.32 3.75 11.83
C TYR A 309 -22.84 5.05 12.51
N ASN A 310 -22.56 6.10 11.73
CA ASN A 310 -22.12 7.38 12.28
C ASN A 310 -23.17 7.94 13.26
N GLY A 311 -22.75 8.34 14.45
CA GLY A 311 -23.60 9.08 15.37
C GLY A 311 -23.78 10.54 14.95
N ILE A 312 -24.72 11.22 15.61
CA ILE A 312 -24.86 12.69 15.56
C ILE A 312 -25.10 13.23 16.98
N ASP A 313 -24.73 14.49 17.25
CA ASP A 313 -25.25 15.21 18.42
C ASP A 313 -26.76 15.48 18.27
N THR A 314 -27.57 14.49 18.68
CA THR A 314 -29.03 14.59 18.60
C THR A 314 -29.61 15.77 19.38
N LYS A 315 -28.96 16.20 20.47
CA LYS A 315 -29.44 17.35 21.26
C LYS A 315 -29.30 18.66 20.51
N ALA A 316 -28.23 18.82 19.73
CA ALA A 316 -28.07 19.98 18.85
C ALA A 316 -29.16 20.06 17.76
N TYR A 317 -29.84 18.94 17.48
CA TYR A 317 -30.91 18.82 16.49
C TYR A 317 -32.31 18.53 17.08
N ASP A 318 -32.45 18.56 18.40
CA ASP A 318 -33.70 18.25 19.09
C ASP A 318 -34.61 19.49 19.15
N PRO A 319 -35.78 19.46 18.49
CA PRO A 319 -36.69 20.61 18.44
C PRO A 319 -37.24 21.03 19.82
N THR A 320 -37.13 20.19 20.85
CA THR A 320 -37.53 20.55 22.22
C THR A 320 -36.46 21.36 22.96
N THR A 321 -35.21 21.30 22.53
CA THR A 321 -34.07 21.90 23.24
C THR A 321 -33.19 22.84 22.40
N MET A 322 -33.46 22.97 21.09
CA MET A 322 -32.68 23.78 20.16
C MET A 322 -32.78 25.30 20.45
N LYS A 323 -32.01 25.79 21.43
CA LYS A 323 -31.97 27.21 21.86
C LYS A 323 -31.49 28.17 20.76
N GLU A 324 -30.61 27.71 19.86
CA GLU A 324 -30.07 28.53 18.76
C GLU A 324 -31.12 28.89 17.69
N LEU A 325 -32.24 28.15 17.58
CA LEU A 325 -33.36 28.58 16.74
C LEU A 325 -33.99 29.87 17.27
N THR A 326 -33.90 30.10 18.58
CA THR A 326 -34.56 31.20 19.28
C THR A 326 -33.67 32.43 19.50
N GLU A 327 -32.35 32.33 19.36
CA GLU A 327 -31.42 33.42 19.70
C GLU A 327 -30.35 33.67 18.60
N VAL A 328 -30.49 34.84 17.93
CA VAL A 328 -29.54 35.63 17.08
C VAL A 328 -29.23 35.05 15.67
N ILE A 329 -29.28 35.80 14.55
CA ILE A 329 -28.84 37.18 14.22
C ILE A 329 -29.74 37.70 13.06
N ASP A 330 -30.53 38.78 13.05
CA ASP A 330 -30.95 39.86 13.97
C ASP A 330 -32.48 40.03 13.79
N ALA A 331 -33.30 40.14 14.84
CA ALA A 331 -34.76 40.36 14.69
C ALA A 331 -35.33 41.42 15.67
N PRO A 332 -36.21 42.30 15.19
CA PRO A 332 -37.34 42.84 15.97
C PRO A 332 -38.69 42.68 15.23
N ARG A 333 -39.86 42.38 15.84
CA ARG A 333 -40.28 41.88 17.16
C ARG A 333 -41.46 40.90 16.89
N ASP A 334 -41.48 39.75 17.55
CA ASP A 334 -42.63 38.82 17.71
C ASP A 334 -42.68 37.50 16.92
N ILE A 335 -41.76 37.21 15.98
CA ILE A 335 -41.69 35.85 15.38
C ILE A 335 -40.53 35.07 15.99
N ARG A 336 -40.86 34.11 16.86
CA ARG A 336 -39.91 33.18 17.49
C ARG A 336 -40.13 31.78 16.95
N PHE A 337 -39.06 31.03 16.78
CA PHE A 337 -39.17 29.58 16.62
C PHE A 337 -39.78 28.98 17.90
N THR A 338 -40.75 28.10 17.72
CA THR A 338 -41.44 27.39 18.78
C THR A 338 -40.77 26.04 18.98
N GLN A 339 -40.44 25.72 20.24
CA GLN A 339 -39.97 24.39 20.62
C GLN A 339 -41.15 23.42 20.69
N PHE A 340 -40.95 22.21 20.17
CA PHE A 340 -41.98 21.18 20.11
C PHE A 340 -41.42 19.77 20.27
N SER A 341 -42.28 18.88 20.75
CA SER A 341 -42.00 17.46 20.96
C SER A 341 -42.85 16.56 20.05
N PRO A 342 -42.45 15.30 19.82
CA PRO A 342 -43.29 14.33 19.13
C PRO A 342 -44.66 14.11 19.79
N GLU A 343 -44.81 14.44 21.08
CA GLU A 343 -46.03 14.23 21.85
C GLU A 343 -47.02 15.41 21.75
N ASP A 344 -46.62 16.54 21.12
CA ASP A 344 -47.47 17.71 21.01
C ASP A 344 -48.74 17.42 20.19
N THR A 345 -49.91 17.75 20.77
CA THR A 345 -51.21 17.58 20.11
C THR A 345 -51.41 18.57 18.96
N ALA A 346 -50.70 19.69 18.95
CA ALA A 346 -50.75 20.73 17.92
C ALA A 346 -49.44 20.80 17.09
N LEU A 347 -48.83 19.65 16.82
CA LEU A 347 -47.52 19.55 16.16
C LEU A 347 -47.46 20.33 14.84
N LEU A 348 -48.41 20.10 13.92
CA LEU A 348 -48.41 20.79 12.62
C LEU A 348 -48.47 22.31 12.78
N SER A 349 -49.25 22.82 13.73
CA SER A 349 -49.33 24.27 14.00
C SER A 349 -47.99 24.86 14.42
N LYS A 350 -47.25 24.17 15.31
CA LYS A 350 -45.92 24.62 15.74
C LYS A 350 -44.89 24.53 14.59
N ARG A 351 -44.97 23.50 13.75
CA ARG A 351 -44.14 23.39 12.54
C ARG A 351 -44.43 24.50 11.53
N THR A 352 -45.71 24.84 11.35
CA THR A 352 -46.12 26.00 10.54
C THR A 352 -45.55 27.31 11.06
N GLN A 353 -45.47 27.51 12.38
CA GLN A 353 -44.82 28.69 12.96
C GLN A 353 -43.32 28.73 12.65
N ASN A 354 -42.62 27.61 12.79
CA ASN A 354 -41.19 27.53 12.45
C ASN A 354 -40.94 27.72 10.95
N LYS A 355 -41.85 27.23 10.11
CA LYS A 355 -41.85 27.49 8.67
C LYS A 355 -41.97 28.97 8.36
N HIS A 356 -42.96 29.65 8.94
CA HIS A 356 -43.15 31.10 8.77
C HIS A 356 -41.90 31.89 9.20
N ALA A 357 -41.36 31.57 10.38
CA ALA A 357 -40.16 32.20 10.91
C ALA A 357 -38.95 32.06 9.96
N SER A 358 -38.78 30.86 9.38
CA SER A 358 -37.73 30.57 8.41
C SER A 358 -37.92 31.36 7.10
N GLN A 359 -39.14 31.43 6.57
CA GLN A 359 -39.45 32.18 5.34
C GLN A 359 -39.17 33.67 5.49
N VAL A 360 -39.68 34.29 6.56
CA VAL A 360 -39.45 35.71 6.87
C VAL A 360 -37.95 35.99 6.97
N LYS A 361 -37.21 35.14 7.67
CA LYS A 361 -35.75 35.31 7.81
C LYS A 361 -35.02 35.18 6.48
N ILE A 362 -35.31 34.16 5.69
CA ILE A 362 -34.66 33.93 4.39
C ILE A 362 -34.96 35.09 3.42
N ASN A 363 -36.20 35.55 3.35
CA ASN A 363 -36.58 36.68 2.50
C ASN A 363 -35.91 37.99 2.93
N ARG A 364 -35.72 38.19 4.23
CA ARG A 364 -34.92 39.31 4.73
C ARG A 364 -33.46 39.21 4.29
N LEU A 365 -32.84 38.04 4.45
CA LEU A 365 -31.46 37.82 3.96
C LEU A 365 -31.34 38.09 2.46
N ILE A 366 -32.37 37.75 1.68
CA ILE A 366 -32.43 38.07 0.24
C ILE A 366 -32.51 39.57 0.01
N ALA A 367 -33.31 40.30 0.79
CA ALA A 367 -33.41 41.75 0.71
C ALA A 367 -32.08 42.44 1.04
N ASP A 368 -31.41 42.00 2.11
CA ASP A 368 -30.08 42.50 2.50
C ASP A 368 -29.03 42.19 1.40
N GLU A 369 -29.13 41.01 0.77
CA GLU A 369 -28.23 40.61 -0.33
C GLU A 369 -28.49 41.41 -1.62
N ALA A 370 -29.71 41.90 -1.82
CA ALA A 370 -30.08 42.69 -3.01
C ALA A 370 -29.35 44.05 -3.06
N GLU A 371 -28.83 44.55 -1.94
CA GLU A 371 -28.01 45.76 -1.89
C GLU A 371 -26.61 45.56 -2.49
N LYS A 372 -26.16 44.31 -2.67
CA LYS A 372 -24.84 43.97 -3.22
C LYS A 372 -24.86 43.90 -4.76
N PRO A 373 -23.72 44.14 -5.45
CA PRO A 373 -23.56 43.84 -6.87
C PRO A 373 -23.88 42.37 -7.19
N LEU A 374 -24.47 42.09 -8.35
CA LEU A 374 -24.99 40.76 -8.70
C LEU A 374 -23.92 39.67 -8.56
N GLU A 375 -22.69 39.96 -8.98
CA GLU A 375 -21.53 39.07 -8.91
C GLU A 375 -21.07 38.74 -7.47
N GLN A 376 -21.49 39.54 -6.48
CA GLN A 376 -21.17 39.32 -5.06
C GLN A 376 -22.32 38.67 -4.29
N ARG A 377 -23.50 38.52 -4.90
CA ARG A 377 -24.68 37.93 -4.25
C ARG A 377 -24.49 36.44 -4.07
N LYS A 378 -24.82 35.95 -2.88
CA LYS A 378 -24.85 34.52 -2.55
C LYS A 378 -26.25 33.97 -2.34
N ILE A 379 -27.27 34.81 -2.26
CA ILE A 379 -28.64 34.40 -1.94
C ILE A 379 -29.58 34.90 -3.04
N PHE A 380 -30.42 34.01 -3.55
CA PHE A 380 -31.27 34.24 -4.72
C PHE A 380 -32.67 33.68 -4.51
N GLY A 381 -33.67 34.31 -5.12
CA GLY A 381 -35.05 33.82 -5.16
C GLY A 381 -35.98 34.58 -4.21
N ARG A 382 -37.07 33.94 -3.82
CA ARG A 382 -38.04 34.43 -2.82
C ARG A 382 -38.95 33.29 -2.37
N LEU A 383 -39.38 33.32 -1.12
CA LEU A 383 -40.44 32.46 -0.56
C LEU A 383 -41.73 33.26 -0.34
N ASP A 384 -42.87 32.57 -0.36
CA ASP A 384 -44.16 33.17 -0.02
C ASP A 384 -44.43 32.99 1.48
N GLU A 385 -44.35 34.10 2.21
CA GLU A 385 -44.53 34.17 3.66
C GLU A 385 -46.00 34.02 4.10
N GLU A 386 -46.95 34.29 3.21
CA GLU A 386 -48.38 34.23 3.50
C GLU A 386 -48.95 32.81 3.26
N ALA A 387 -48.27 32.02 2.43
CA ALA A 387 -48.70 30.68 2.04
C ALA A 387 -48.20 29.58 3.01
N LEU A 388 -48.59 29.69 4.28
CA LEU A 388 -48.16 28.80 5.37
C LEU A 388 -48.60 27.34 5.26
N GLY A 389 -49.65 27.09 4.47
CA GLY A 389 -50.14 25.74 4.16
C GLY A 389 -49.35 25.00 3.08
N ASP A 390 -48.42 25.70 2.41
CA ASP A 390 -47.62 25.14 1.33
C ASP A 390 -46.65 24.06 1.80
N PHE A 391 -46.29 23.20 0.84
CA PHE A 391 -45.31 22.16 1.05
C PHE A 391 -43.89 22.69 0.83
N MET A 392 -43.09 22.71 1.88
CA MET A 392 -41.71 23.15 1.85
C MET A 392 -40.75 21.96 1.79
N ILE A 393 -40.04 21.83 0.67
CA ILE A 393 -38.93 20.89 0.52
C ILE A 393 -37.59 21.62 0.66
N THR A 394 -36.70 21.04 1.47
CA THR A 394 -35.43 21.66 1.84
C THR A 394 -34.26 20.77 1.45
N ALA A 395 -33.11 21.36 1.15
CA ALA A 395 -31.85 20.65 0.93
C ALA A 395 -30.70 21.44 1.54
N VAL A 396 -29.85 20.76 2.31
CA VAL A 396 -28.61 21.30 2.88
C VAL A 396 -27.48 20.34 2.50
N SER A 397 -26.63 20.74 1.55
CA SER A 397 -25.59 19.85 1.01
C SER A 397 -24.44 20.62 0.36
N ARG A 398 -23.28 19.97 0.24
CA ARG A 398 -22.27 20.36 -0.75
C ARG A 398 -22.70 19.81 -2.12
N LEU A 399 -22.54 20.59 -3.19
CA LEU A 399 -22.85 20.16 -4.55
C LEU A 399 -21.64 19.40 -5.12
N VAL A 400 -21.76 18.09 -5.20
CA VAL A 400 -20.78 17.17 -5.79
C VAL A 400 -21.49 16.10 -6.60
N VAL A 401 -20.81 15.48 -7.56
CA VAL A 401 -21.32 14.39 -8.41
C VAL A 401 -21.99 13.29 -7.59
N GLN A 402 -21.35 12.93 -6.48
CA GLN A 402 -21.86 11.94 -5.54
C GLN A 402 -23.29 12.25 -5.05
N LYS A 403 -23.64 13.53 -4.86
CA LYS A 403 -24.92 13.96 -4.27
C LYS A 403 -26.05 14.04 -5.29
N GLY A 404 -25.78 13.84 -6.58
CA GLY A 404 -26.80 13.62 -7.61
C GLY A 404 -27.74 14.79 -7.89
N PHE A 405 -27.42 16.03 -7.48
CA PHE A 405 -28.26 17.20 -7.72
C PHE A 405 -28.46 17.52 -9.21
N ARG A 406 -27.62 16.96 -10.10
CA ARG A 406 -27.82 17.00 -11.55
C ARG A 406 -29.19 16.47 -11.98
N LEU A 407 -29.77 15.54 -11.21
CA LEU A 407 -31.11 14.99 -11.40
C LEU A 407 -32.16 16.08 -11.63
N LEU A 408 -32.10 17.18 -10.87
CA LEU A 408 -33.03 18.31 -10.94
C LEU A 408 -33.08 18.97 -12.33
N PHE A 409 -31.98 18.92 -13.08
CA PHE A 409 -31.83 19.60 -14.37
C PHE A 409 -31.90 18.64 -15.55
N THR A 410 -32.36 17.40 -15.32
CA THR A 410 -32.53 16.39 -16.36
C THR A 410 -33.79 16.69 -17.17
N GLU A 411 -33.64 16.77 -18.49
CA GLU A 411 -34.76 16.95 -19.42
C GLU A 411 -35.49 15.62 -19.64
N LEU A 412 -36.80 15.62 -19.37
CA LEU A 412 -37.64 14.44 -19.40
C LEU A 412 -38.30 14.24 -20.77
N ASN A 413 -38.65 12.99 -21.05
CA ASN A 413 -39.49 12.67 -22.20
C ASN A 413 -40.94 13.05 -21.89
N GLU A 414 -41.74 13.27 -22.94
CA GLU A 414 -43.18 13.50 -22.78
C GLU A 414 -43.82 12.28 -22.09
N ASP A 415 -44.61 12.55 -21.04
CA ASP A 415 -45.42 11.55 -20.35
C ASP A 415 -46.76 12.19 -19.99
N LYS A 416 -47.79 11.88 -20.79
CA LYS A 416 -49.13 12.44 -20.63
C LYS A 416 -49.84 11.97 -19.37
N GLU A 417 -49.55 10.76 -18.88
CA GLU A 417 -50.16 10.24 -17.65
C GLU A 417 -49.66 11.00 -16.43
N ARG A 418 -48.38 11.39 -16.45
CA ARG A 418 -47.72 12.17 -15.38
C ARG A 418 -47.83 13.68 -15.57
N GLY A 419 -48.36 14.14 -16.71
CA GLY A 419 -48.47 15.54 -17.06
C GLY A 419 -47.12 16.22 -17.35
N ILE A 420 -46.15 15.46 -17.85
CA ILE A 420 -44.79 15.93 -18.17
C ILE A 420 -44.74 16.29 -19.65
N GLU A 421 -44.37 17.54 -19.94
CA GLU A 421 -44.17 18.01 -21.31
C GLU A 421 -42.75 17.68 -21.81
N LYS A 422 -42.58 17.53 -23.12
CA LYS A 422 -41.30 17.16 -23.72
C LYS A 422 -40.22 18.20 -23.40
N GLY A 423 -39.11 17.75 -22.80
CA GLY A 423 -37.97 18.61 -22.48
C GLY A 423 -38.12 19.37 -21.16
N GLU A 424 -39.20 19.17 -20.41
CA GLU A 424 -39.31 19.73 -19.06
C GLU A 424 -38.27 19.13 -18.13
N ARG A 425 -37.76 19.98 -17.22
CA ARG A 425 -36.80 19.59 -16.21
C ARG A 425 -37.53 19.36 -14.89
N LEU A 426 -36.99 18.43 -14.10
CA LEU A 426 -37.56 18.10 -12.80
C LEU A 426 -37.71 19.33 -11.88
N ILE A 427 -36.72 20.23 -11.86
CA ILE A 427 -36.76 21.47 -11.07
C ILE A 427 -37.93 22.39 -11.45
N ASP A 428 -38.42 22.29 -12.68
CA ASP A 428 -39.53 23.09 -13.18
C ASP A 428 -40.90 22.40 -12.97
N LEU A 429 -40.91 21.05 -12.86
CA LEU A 429 -42.10 20.25 -12.58
C LEU A 429 -42.60 20.39 -11.14
N LEU A 430 -41.69 20.36 -10.16
CA LEU A 430 -42.07 20.42 -8.75
C LEU A 430 -42.90 21.68 -8.40
N PRO A 431 -42.50 22.91 -8.78
CA PRO A 431 -43.29 24.10 -8.52
C PRO A 431 -44.60 24.20 -9.33
N ARG A 432 -44.87 23.35 -10.33
CA ARG A 432 -46.18 23.29 -11.03
C ARG A 432 -47.25 22.57 -10.21
N LEU A 433 -46.87 21.68 -9.29
CA LEU A 433 -47.82 20.90 -8.52
C LEU A 433 -48.71 21.78 -7.63
N ARG A 434 -50.01 21.45 -7.57
CA ARG A 434 -51.00 22.14 -6.75
C ARG A 434 -51.81 21.13 -5.95
N GLY A 435 -51.99 21.40 -4.66
CA GLY A 435 -52.87 20.64 -3.79
C GLY A 435 -54.35 20.98 -4.01
N PRO A 436 -55.28 20.23 -3.38
CA PRO A 436 -56.72 20.47 -3.53
C PRO A 436 -57.17 21.87 -3.09
N LYS A 437 -56.45 22.52 -2.16
CA LYS A 437 -56.72 23.88 -1.69
C LYS A 437 -55.77 24.91 -2.31
N GLN A 438 -55.18 24.58 -3.45
CA GLN A 438 -54.18 25.39 -4.16
C GLN A 438 -52.85 25.54 -3.40
N GLU A 439 -52.55 24.65 -2.45
CA GLU A 439 -51.23 24.58 -1.83
C GLU A 439 -50.17 24.39 -2.92
N LYS A 440 -49.08 25.16 -2.87
CA LYS A 440 -47.98 25.04 -3.83
C LYS A 440 -46.75 24.42 -3.16
N VAL A 441 -45.76 24.10 -3.98
CA VAL A 441 -44.44 23.66 -3.52
C VAL A 441 -43.52 24.86 -3.40
N GLN A 442 -42.86 24.99 -2.24
CA GLN A 442 -41.77 25.93 -2.00
C GLN A 442 -40.47 25.15 -1.77
N MET A 443 -39.37 25.61 -2.38
CA MET A 443 -38.08 24.90 -2.38
C MET A 443 -36.98 25.77 -1.78
N VAL A 444 -36.22 25.22 -0.84
CA VAL A 444 -35.09 25.90 -0.19
C VAL A 444 -33.82 25.07 -0.35
N PHE A 445 -32.88 25.58 -1.14
CA PHE A 445 -31.58 24.94 -1.34
C PHE A 445 -30.48 25.76 -0.67
N MET A 446 -29.89 25.26 0.42
CA MET A 446 -28.63 25.77 0.94
C MET A 446 -27.50 24.86 0.49
N ALA A 447 -26.65 25.35 -0.40
CA ALA A 447 -25.56 24.54 -0.91
C ALA A 447 -24.37 25.36 -1.36
N SER A 448 -23.17 24.78 -1.26
CA SER A 448 -21.95 25.32 -1.83
C SER A 448 -21.36 24.35 -2.86
N PRO A 449 -20.74 24.83 -3.95
CA PRO A 449 -20.04 23.95 -4.88
C PRO A 449 -18.92 23.17 -4.17
N GLY A 450 -18.69 21.93 -4.56
CA GLY A 450 -17.61 21.10 -4.01
C GLY A 450 -16.72 20.42 -5.04
N ASP A 451 -17.19 20.30 -6.28
CA ASP A 451 -16.43 19.82 -7.42
C ASP A 451 -16.87 20.56 -8.71
N SER A 452 -16.31 20.15 -9.86
CA SER A 452 -16.64 20.75 -11.16
C SER A 452 -18.13 20.66 -11.52
N GLU A 453 -18.82 19.58 -11.13
CA GLU A 453 -20.26 19.48 -11.34
C GLU A 453 -20.98 20.51 -10.46
N GLY A 454 -20.61 20.60 -9.19
CA GLY A 454 -21.14 21.60 -8.26
C GLY A 454 -21.04 23.01 -8.81
N TYR A 455 -19.87 23.40 -9.32
CA TYR A 455 -19.68 24.72 -9.96
C TYR A 455 -20.58 24.91 -11.20
N SER A 456 -20.83 23.86 -11.99
CA SER A 456 -21.75 23.92 -13.13
C SER A 456 -23.23 24.01 -12.73
N LEU A 457 -23.59 23.50 -11.54
CA LEU A 457 -24.97 23.52 -11.03
C LEU A 457 -25.35 24.85 -10.39
N VAL A 458 -24.40 25.57 -9.80
CA VAL A 458 -24.62 26.89 -9.18
C VAL A 458 -25.38 27.87 -10.10
N PRO A 459 -24.94 28.16 -11.34
CA PRO A 459 -25.66 29.10 -12.21
C PRO A 459 -27.05 28.59 -12.61
N LEU A 460 -27.24 27.28 -12.72
CA LEU A 460 -28.56 26.69 -13.01
C LEU A 460 -29.53 26.88 -11.84
N LEU A 461 -29.07 26.64 -10.61
CA LEU A 461 -29.87 26.87 -9.39
C LEU A 461 -30.18 28.36 -9.20
N GLN A 462 -29.23 29.25 -9.48
CA GLN A 462 -29.45 30.71 -9.45
C GLN A 462 -30.54 31.12 -10.45
N GLN A 463 -30.45 30.64 -11.70
CA GLN A 463 -31.42 30.93 -12.74
C GLN A 463 -32.82 30.43 -12.36
N SER A 464 -32.93 29.20 -11.84
CA SER A 464 -34.21 28.64 -11.37
C SER A 464 -34.78 29.43 -10.19
N ALA A 465 -33.96 29.78 -9.19
CA ALA A 465 -34.40 30.58 -8.05
C ALA A 465 -34.93 31.96 -8.49
N GLN A 466 -34.26 32.62 -9.43
CA GLN A 466 -34.72 33.89 -10.00
C GLN A 466 -36.01 33.74 -10.81
N ARG A 467 -36.13 32.67 -11.62
CA ARG A 467 -37.34 32.36 -12.41
C ARG A 467 -38.58 32.24 -11.53
N TYR A 468 -38.45 31.59 -10.37
CA TYR A 468 -39.55 31.32 -9.44
C TYR A 468 -39.64 32.33 -8.28
N ALA A 469 -38.83 33.39 -8.28
CA ALA A 469 -38.94 34.47 -7.31
C ALA A 469 -40.29 35.21 -7.38
N PRO A 470 -40.86 35.53 -8.57
CA PRO A 470 -42.15 36.22 -8.65
C PRO A 470 -43.32 35.43 -8.05
N THR A 471 -43.24 34.09 -8.05
CA THR A 471 -44.27 33.22 -7.45
C THR A 471 -43.96 32.83 -6.00
N GLY A 472 -42.80 33.22 -5.47
CA GLY A 472 -42.38 32.92 -4.10
C GLY A 472 -42.16 31.43 -3.84
N GLN A 473 -41.62 30.68 -4.81
CA GLN A 473 -41.55 29.21 -4.73
C GLN A 473 -40.13 28.64 -4.62
N MET A 474 -39.09 29.44 -4.77
CA MET A 474 -37.73 28.90 -4.76
C MET A 474 -36.72 29.88 -4.21
N VAL A 475 -35.84 29.37 -3.35
CA VAL A 475 -34.64 30.05 -2.87
C VAL A 475 -33.42 29.17 -3.04
N PHE A 476 -32.31 29.81 -3.43
CA PHE A 476 -30.98 29.22 -3.43
C PHE A 476 -30.03 30.07 -2.62
N LEU A 477 -29.43 29.48 -1.58
CA LEU A 477 -28.37 30.06 -0.75
C LEU A 477 -27.05 29.39 -1.11
N ASN A 478 -26.21 30.07 -1.90
CA ASN A 478 -24.88 29.65 -2.32
C ASN A 478 -23.82 29.86 -1.22
N LEU A 479 -24.09 29.29 -0.03
CA LEU A 479 -23.23 29.39 1.15
C LEU A 479 -23.60 28.29 2.15
N PHE A 480 -22.74 28.03 3.12
CA PHE A 480 -23.06 27.22 4.28
C PHE A 480 -23.02 28.06 5.55
N ASN A 481 -24.08 28.00 6.35
CA ASN A 481 -24.16 28.62 7.67
C ASN A 481 -24.78 27.60 8.65
N PRO A 482 -24.05 27.12 9.67
CA PRO A 482 -24.53 26.08 10.57
C PRO A 482 -25.83 26.43 11.31
N ALA A 483 -25.97 27.67 11.79
CA ALA A 483 -27.15 28.11 12.53
C ALA A 483 -28.38 28.18 11.61
N LEU A 484 -28.22 28.71 10.39
CA LEU A 484 -29.30 28.75 9.41
C LEU A 484 -29.65 27.36 8.88
N ALA A 485 -28.68 26.45 8.74
CA ALA A 485 -28.92 25.05 8.36
C ALA A 485 -29.85 24.35 9.37
N LYS A 486 -29.59 24.50 10.68
CA LYS A 486 -30.48 23.99 11.75
C LYS A 486 -31.91 24.51 11.62
N GLN A 487 -32.07 25.80 11.31
CA GLN A 487 -33.39 26.42 11.08
C GLN A 487 -34.09 25.85 9.85
N ILE A 488 -33.35 25.64 8.75
CA ILE A 488 -33.88 25.02 7.53
C ILE A 488 -34.39 23.60 7.83
N PHE A 489 -33.59 22.77 8.51
CA PHE A 489 -34.03 21.44 8.95
C PHE A 489 -35.29 21.48 9.81
N ALA A 490 -35.36 22.39 10.80
CA ALA A 490 -36.52 22.51 11.69
C ALA A 490 -37.80 23.03 10.99
N SER A 491 -37.66 23.70 9.84
CA SER A 491 -38.75 24.37 9.12
C SER A 491 -39.29 23.60 7.91
N GLY A 492 -38.49 22.69 7.34
CA GLY A 492 -38.87 21.92 6.15
C GLY A 492 -39.86 20.81 6.48
N ASP A 493 -40.95 20.70 5.72
CA ASP A 493 -41.82 19.52 5.77
C ASP A 493 -41.08 18.28 5.27
N SER A 494 -40.21 18.48 4.28
CA SER A 494 -39.41 17.42 3.69
C SER A 494 -37.97 17.82 3.41
N PHE A 495 -37.13 16.80 3.32
CA PHE A 495 -35.71 16.93 3.06
C PHE A 495 -35.31 16.18 1.79
N PHE A 496 -34.60 16.83 0.88
CA PHE A 496 -34.22 16.27 -0.41
C PHE A 496 -32.75 15.87 -0.42
N MET A 497 -32.48 14.59 -0.69
CA MET A 497 -31.12 14.05 -0.76
C MET A 497 -31.00 13.03 -1.91
N PRO A 498 -30.83 13.48 -3.18
CA PRO A 498 -30.85 12.63 -4.36
C PRO A 498 -29.52 11.94 -4.65
N SER A 499 -28.83 11.47 -3.62
CA SER A 499 -27.44 11.02 -3.74
C SER A 499 -27.30 9.83 -4.68
N TYR A 500 -26.38 9.91 -5.64
CA TYR A 500 -26.01 8.74 -6.45
C TYR A 500 -25.36 7.65 -5.58
N TYR A 501 -24.60 8.06 -4.57
CA TYR A 501 -23.93 7.21 -3.60
C TYR A 501 -23.83 7.95 -2.27
N GLU A 502 -24.27 7.36 -1.16
CA GLU A 502 -24.26 8.02 0.15
C GLU A 502 -23.83 7.06 1.26
N PRO A 503 -22.60 7.18 1.78
CA PRO A 503 -22.08 6.28 2.80
C PRO A 503 -22.75 6.36 4.16
N GLY A 504 -23.01 7.56 4.68
CA GLY A 504 -23.39 7.76 6.08
C GLY A 504 -24.73 8.47 6.27
N GLY A 505 -25.01 9.52 5.48
CA GLY A 505 -26.30 10.22 5.53
C GLY A 505 -26.53 11.10 6.75
N ILE A 506 -25.49 11.72 7.33
CA ILE A 506 -25.59 12.60 8.53
C ILE A 506 -26.68 13.68 8.39
N SER A 507 -26.76 14.37 7.24
CA SER A 507 -27.79 15.40 7.03
C SER A 507 -29.22 14.85 7.10
N ASN A 508 -29.42 13.59 6.73
CA ASN A 508 -30.73 12.92 6.86
C ASN A 508 -31.05 12.61 8.32
N ALA A 509 -30.06 12.22 9.12
CA ALA A 509 -30.22 12.04 10.55
C ALA A 509 -30.59 13.37 11.23
N GLN A 510 -29.93 14.46 10.85
CA GLN A 510 -30.23 15.82 11.33
C GLN A 510 -31.65 16.26 10.97
N ALA A 511 -32.06 16.07 9.71
CA ALA A 511 -33.42 16.36 9.25
C ALA A 511 -34.48 15.50 9.97
N ALA A 512 -34.16 14.22 10.24
CA ALA A 512 -35.06 13.31 10.94
C ALA A 512 -35.32 13.73 12.39
N CYS A 513 -34.30 14.19 13.13
CA CYS A 513 -34.48 14.75 14.47
C CYS A 513 -35.46 15.94 14.49
N CYS A 514 -35.45 16.73 13.41
CA CYS A 514 -36.37 17.84 13.20
C CYS A 514 -37.76 17.44 12.66
N GLY A 515 -38.02 16.16 12.41
CA GLY A 515 -39.29 15.67 11.88
C GLY A 515 -39.49 15.88 10.37
N SER A 516 -38.48 16.33 9.62
CA SER A 516 -38.58 16.44 8.16
C SER A 516 -38.58 15.06 7.49
N ILE A 517 -39.49 14.86 6.54
CA ILE A 517 -39.61 13.59 5.83
C ILE A 517 -38.68 13.56 4.61
N PRO A 518 -37.77 12.59 4.50
CA PRO A 518 -36.79 12.60 3.43
C PRO A 518 -37.30 11.97 2.13
N PHE A 519 -36.91 12.58 1.01
CA PHE A 519 -36.92 11.99 -0.33
C PHE A 519 -35.49 11.55 -0.68
N VAL A 520 -35.29 10.24 -0.79
CA VAL A 520 -33.95 9.64 -0.83
C VAL A 520 -33.85 8.54 -1.87
N THR A 521 -32.64 8.36 -2.38
CA THR A 521 -32.25 7.19 -3.15
C THR A 521 -31.95 6.02 -2.23
N PHE A 522 -32.26 4.80 -2.68
CA PHE A 522 -31.94 3.58 -1.94
C PHE A 522 -30.46 3.18 -2.14
N THR A 523 -29.54 3.85 -1.44
CA THR A 523 -28.09 3.60 -1.52
C THR A 523 -27.38 3.80 -0.18
N GLY A 524 -26.36 2.98 0.07
CA GLY A 524 -25.42 3.09 1.17
C GLY A 524 -26.10 3.27 2.54
N GLY A 525 -25.70 4.28 3.29
CA GLY A 525 -26.25 4.61 4.60
C GLY A 525 -27.70 5.12 4.55
N LEU A 526 -28.23 5.49 3.38
CA LEU A 526 -29.64 5.85 3.24
C LEU A 526 -30.56 4.64 3.38
N ASN A 527 -30.08 3.47 2.96
CA ASN A 527 -30.80 2.21 3.16
C ASN A 527 -30.93 1.87 4.64
N ASP A 528 -29.91 2.16 5.46
CA ASP A 528 -29.95 1.91 6.90
C ASP A 528 -31.03 2.76 7.61
N PHE A 529 -31.45 3.88 7.02
CA PHE A 529 -32.62 4.62 7.50
C PHE A 529 -33.95 3.90 7.15
N VAL A 530 -34.01 3.16 6.05
CA VAL A 530 -35.25 2.57 5.53
C VAL A 530 -35.47 1.14 6.03
N GLU A 531 -34.40 0.44 6.42
CA GLU A 531 -34.42 -1.01 6.64
C GLU A 531 -35.34 -1.48 7.81
N LYS A 532 -36.15 -2.51 7.52
CA LYS A 532 -37.04 -3.26 8.45
C LYS A 532 -36.28 -4.18 9.43
N SER A 533 -35.05 -3.85 9.81
CA SER A 533 -34.14 -4.76 10.52
C SER A 533 -34.16 -4.63 12.06
N GLY A 534 -35.04 -3.79 12.62
CA GLY A 534 -35.41 -3.82 14.05
C GLY A 534 -34.40 -3.20 15.03
N THR A 535 -33.42 -2.43 14.57
CA THR A 535 -32.50 -1.67 15.46
C THR A 535 -32.80 -0.18 15.56
N LEU A 536 -33.61 0.37 14.65
CA LEU A 536 -34.15 1.72 14.69
C LEU A 536 -35.68 1.64 14.55
N PRO A 537 -36.46 2.60 15.10
CA PRO A 537 -37.90 2.64 14.86
C PRO A 537 -38.17 2.68 13.35
N GLU A 538 -39.09 1.87 12.85
CA GLU A 538 -39.55 2.01 11.46
C GLU A 538 -40.03 3.44 11.24
N PHE A 539 -39.47 4.15 10.26
CA PHE A 539 -39.93 5.50 9.93
C PHE A 539 -40.11 5.68 8.43
N THR A 540 -41.00 6.58 8.05
CA THR A 540 -41.39 6.78 6.66
C THR A 540 -40.35 7.61 5.91
N ALA A 541 -39.93 7.12 4.74
CA ALA A 541 -39.20 7.85 3.71
C ALA A 541 -39.95 7.71 2.38
N PHE A 542 -39.73 8.64 1.46
CA PHE A 542 -40.17 8.50 0.08
C PHE A 542 -38.98 8.13 -0.78
N GLU A 543 -38.91 6.86 -1.13
CA GLU A 543 -37.81 6.28 -1.88
C GLU A 543 -37.98 6.44 -3.37
N PHE A 544 -36.86 6.57 -4.07
CA PHE A 544 -36.79 6.48 -5.52
C PHE A 544 -35.50 5.78 -5.96
N GLU A 545 -35.50 5.28 -7.19
CA GLU A 545 -34.42 4.45 -7.70
C GLU A 545 -33.39 5.26 -8.48
N TYR A 546 -32.13 4.82 -8.38
CA TYR A 546 -31.04 5.32 -9.20
C TYR A 546 -30.39 4.12 -9.92
N ASP A 547 -30.94 3.78 -11.09
CA ASP A 547 -30.55 2.60 -11.87
C ASP A 547 -29.08 2.68 -12.33
N ASP A 548 -28.76 3.69 -13.13
CA ASP A 548 -27.45 3.94 -13.74
C ASP A 548 -27.33 5.43 -14.16
N PRO A 549 -26.12 6.03 -14.17
CA PRO A 549 -25.91 7.42 -14.59
C PRO A 549 -26.46 7.77 -15.98
N GLU A 550 -26.42 6.84 -16.94
CA GLU A 550 -26.95 6.98 -18.30
C GLU A 550 -28.49 6.94 -18.33
N SER A 551 -29.12 6.49 -17.24
CA SER A 551 -30.57 6.39 -17.08
C SER A 551 -31.16 7.49 -16.20
N MET A 552 -30.49 8.64 -16.11
CA MET A 552 -30.89 9.81 -15.32
C MET A 552 -32.38 10.20 -15.49
N LYS A 553 -32.94 10.06 -16.70
CA LYS A 553 -34.36 10.33 -16.98
C LYS A 553 -35.29 9.42 -16.18
N ARG A 554 -34.97 8.12 -16.07
CA ARG A 554 -35.79 7.16 -15.29
C ARG A 554 -35.72 7.50 -13.81
N SER A 555 -34.53 7.79 -13.28
CA SER A 555 -34.34 8.22 -11.89
C SER A 555 -35.13 9.49 -11.57
N ALA A 556 -35.16 10.46 -12.50
CA ALA A 556 -35.89 11.70 -12.32
C ALA A 556 -37.41 11.49 -12.33
N VAL A 557 -37.92 10.59 -13.18
CA VAL A 557 -39.34 10.18 -13.17
C VAL A 557 -39.69 9.43 -11.88
N SER A 558 -38.83 8.50 -11.43
CA SER A 558 -39.00 7.77 -10.17
C SER A 558 -39.08 8.73 -8.97
N PHE A 559 -38.18 9.73 -8.92
CA PHE A 559 -38.24 10.78 -7.91
C PHE A 559 -39.53 11.60 -8.00
N TYR A 560 -39.95 12.00 -9.21
CA TYR A 560 -41.17 12.77 -9.39
C TYR A 560 -42.40 12.00 -8.88
N ASP A 561 -42.49 10.70 -9.14
CA ASP A 561 -43.56 9.83 -8.64
C ASP A 561 -43.55 9.75 -7.10
N ALA A 562 -42.37 9.57 -6.50
CA ALA A 562 -42.21 9.57 -5.04
C ALA A 562 -42.62 10.92 -4.43
N PHE A 563 -42.17 12.03 -5.03
CA PHE A 563 -42.51 13.39 -4.63
C PHE A 563 -44.02 13.65 -4.70
N ARG A 564 -44.66 13.30 -5.82
CA ARG A 564 -46.10 13.49 -6.02
C ARG A 564 -46.91 12.76 -4.97
N LYS A 565 -46.50 11.52 -4.62
CA LYS A 565 -47.14 10.73 -3.55
C LYS A 565 -46.99 11.40 -2.18
N GLY A 566 -45.81 11.91 -1.84
CA GLY A 566 -45.59 12.61 -0.57
C GLY A 566 -46.37 13.91 -0.48
N PHE A 567 -46.37 14.71 -1.55
CA PHE A 567 -47.14 15.93 -1.66
C PHE A 567 -48.66 15.69 -1.58
N GLU A 568 -49.16 14.62 -2.21
CA GLU A 568 -50.57 14.23 -2.13
C GLU A 568 -50.97 13.89 -0.69
N ILE A 569 -50.16 13.10 0.04
CA ILE A 569 -50.44 12.79 1.46
C ILE A 569 -50.41 14.06 2.30
N PHE A 570 -49.41 14.93 2.12
CA PHE A 570 -49.32 16.19 2.85
C PHE A 570 -50.53 17.09 2.63
N THR A 571 -51.11 17.11 1.44
CA THR A 571 -52.23 18.01 1.10
C THR A 571 -53.62 17.40 1.40
N THR A 572 -53.74 16.08 1.41
CA THR A 572 -55.03 15.38 1.58
C THR A 572 -55.21 14.73 2.95
N ASP A 573 -54.14 14.32 3.62
CA ASP A 573 -54.17 13.55 4.88
C ASP A 573 -53.14 14.09 5.89
N LYS A 574 -53.47 15.26 6.48
CA LYS A 574 -52.61 15.94 7.46
C LYS A 574 -52.31 15.09 8.69
N LYS A 575 -53.28 14.29 9.15
CA LYS A 575 -53.09 13.43 10.33
C LYS A 575 -52.02 12.36 10.05
N ARG A 576 -52.10 11.71 8.89
CA ARG A 576 -51.08 10.74 8.48
C ARG A 576 -49.70 11.37 8.31
N TRP A 577 -49.64 12.61 7.82
CA TRP A 577 -48.37 13.35 7.76
C TRP A 577 -47.80 13.64 9.16
N GLU A 578 -48.61 14.12 10.10
CA GLU A 578 -48.19 14.34 11.49
C GLU A 578 -47.68 13.04 12.14
N ASP A 579 -48.33 11.90 11.88
CA ASP A 579 -47.87 10.60 12.38
C ASP A 579 -46.47 10.25 11.85
N TYR A 580 -46.18 10.56 10.58
CA TYR A 580 -44.83 10.40 10.01
C TYR A 580 -43.81 11.33 10.67
N GLU A 581 -44.16 12.60 10.90
CA GLU A 581 -43.29 13.57 11.57
C GLU A 581 -42.98 13.12 13.02
N ARG A 582 -43.98 12.62 13.75
CA ARG A 582 -43.81 12.05 15.10
C ARG A 582 -42.90 10.84 15.12
N GLY A 583 -43.09 9.91 14.17
CA GLY A 583 -42.21 8.75 14.03
C GLY A 583 -40.77 9.17 13.78
N ARG A 584 -40.55 10.19 12.94
CA ARG A 584 -39.23 10.73 12.62
C ARG A 584 -38.54 11.42 13.79
N MET A 585 -39.23 12.27 14.54
CA MET A 585 -38.63 12.98 15.68
C MET A 585 -38.22 12.04 16.83
N ARG A 586 -38.70 10.79 16.85
CA ARG A 586 -38.24 9.75 17.78
C ARG A 586 -36.92 9.10 17.37
N PHE A 587 -36.41 9.41 16.18
CA PHE A 587 -35.11 8.95 15.71
C PHE A 587 -34.02 9.39 16.68
N ASN A 588 -33.28 8.43 17.22
CA ASN A 588 -32.18 8.68 18.12
C ASN A 588 -30.96 7.87 17.67
N ASN A 589 -29.93 8.61 17.32
CA ASN A 589 -28.68 8.08 16.80
C ASN A 589 -27.49 8.79 17.44
N ASP A 590 -27.62 9.06 18.74
CA ASP A 590 -26.60 9.73 19.53
C ASP A 590 -25.31 8.90 19.61
N TRP A 591 -24.16 9.59 19.66
CA TRP A 591 -22.85 8.94 19.81
C TRP A 591 -22.77 7.99 21.00
N LYS A 592 -23.46 8.27 22.11
CA LYS A 592 -23.52 7.39 23.27
C LYS A 592 -24.06 5.99 22.95
N ILE A 593 -24.88 5.87 21.90
CA ILE A 593 -25.45 4.60 21.42
C ILE A 593 -24.46 3.89 20.49
N ARG A 594 -23.66 4.65 19.72
CA ARG A 594 -22.76 4.13 18.69
C ARG A 594 -21.36 3.80 19.19
N VAL A 595 -20.86 4.50 20.20
CA VAL A 595 -19.53 4.23 20.77
C VAL A 595 -19.35 2.79 21.23
N PRO A 596 -20.32 2.12 21.88
CA PRO A 596 -20.20 0.69 22.21
C PRO A 596 -19.96 -0.22 20.99
N GLU A 597 -20.50 0.13 19.82
CA GLU A 597 -20.25 -0.62 18.57
C GLU A 597 -18.80 -0.42 18.09
N TYR A 598 -18.26 0.80 18.20
CA TYR A 598 -16.83 1.06 17.93
C TYR A 598 -15.92 0.39 18.95
N GLU A 599 -16.27 0.38 20.24
CA GLU A 599 -15.50 -0.35 21.26
C GLU A 599 -15.39 -1.83 20.92
N ALA A 600 -16.50 -2.45 20.51
CA ALA A 600 -16.51 -3.85 20.07
C ALA A 600 -15.63 -4.07 18.84
N LEU A 601 -15.60 -3.12 17.90
CA LEU A 601 -14.72 -3.16 16.72
C LEU A 601 -13.25 -3.02 17.11
N TYR A 602 -12.92 -2.13 18.05
CA TYR A 602 -11.55 -1.96 18.55
C TYR A 602 -11.06 -3.19 19.31
N GLU A 603 -11.92 -3.81 20.11
CA GLU A 603 -11.61 -5.09 20.77
C GLU A 603 -11.29 -6.20 19.75
N GLN A 604 -12.01 -6.24 18.63
CA GLN A 604 -11.70 -7.17 17.54
C GLN A 604 -10.33 -6.86 16.91
N ALA A 605 -10.02 -5.58 16.67
CA ALA A 605 -8.71 -5.17 16.15
C ALA A 605 -7.57 -5.61 17.09
N ILE A 606 -7.72 -5.37 18.40
CA ILE A 606 -6.76 -5.78 19.44
C ILE A 606 -6.59 -7.30 19.45
N ARG A 607 -7.68 -8.07 19.44
CA ARG A 607 -7.62 -9.53 19.40
C ARG A 607 -6.89 -10.04 18.15
N ARG A 608 -7.15 -9.45 16.99
CA ARG A 608 -6.44 -9.80 15.73
C ARG A 608 -4.95 -9.49 15.84
N ARG A 609 -4.57 -8.36 16.45
CA ARG A 609 -3.17 -8.01 16.72
C ARG A 609 -2.50 -8.97 17.69
N GLN A 610 -3.18 -9.34 18.77
CA GLN A 610 -2.69 -10.32 19.74
C GLN A 610 -2.54 -11.70 19.10
N GLN A 611 -3.50 -12.13 18.27
CA GLN A 611 -3.41 -13.37 17.50
C GLN A 611 -2.23 -13.35 16.53
N ALA A 612 -2.04 -12.25 15.80
CA ALA A 612 -0.87 -12.06 14.95
C ALA A 612 0.43 -12.13 15.78
N SER A 613 0.52 -11.46 16.93
CA SER A 613 1.70 -11.47 17.80
C SER A 613 1.99 -12.86 18.38
N SER A 614 0.95 -13.57 18.86
CA SER A 614 1.05 -14.96 19.34
C SER A 614 1.42 -15.95 18.23
N GLY A 615 1.17 -15.57 16.99
CA GLY A 615 1.56 -16.25 15.77
C GLY A 615 2.75 -15.63 15.06
N ILE A 616 3.58 -14.79 15.69
CA ILE A 616 4.79 -14.21 15.05
C ILE A 616 6.09 -14.72 15.69
N ASP A 617 6.08 -15.14 16.95
CA ASP A 617 7.25 -15.85 17.55
C ASP A 617 7.17 -17.39 17.48
N MET A 618 6.00 -17.97 17.20
CA MET A 618 5.80 -19.43 17.10
C MET A 618 5.92 -20.07 15.69
N PRO A 619 5.62 -19.43 14.53
CA PRO A 619 5.56 -20.15 13.26
C PRO A 619 6.93 -20.53 12.70
N PHE A 620 7.94 -19.68 12.83
CA PHE A 620 9.23 -19.94 12.18
C PHE A 620 9.95 -21.13 12.81
N ASN A 621 10.06 -21.17 14.14
CA ASN A 621 10.68 -22.29 14.85
C ASN A 621 9.84 -23.58 14.73
N ASN A 622 8.51 -23.49 14.69
CA ASN A 622 7.65 -24.65 14.41
C ASN A 622 7.82 -25.15 12.97
N LYS A 623 7.92 -24.25 11.99
CA LYS A 623 8.21 -24.58 10.59
C LYS A 623 9.60 -25.20 10.44
N LEU A 624 10.62 -24.69 11.13
CA LEU A 624 11.93 -25.33 11.20
C LEU A 624 11.86 -26.73 11.83
N THR A 625 11.07 -26.90 12.89
CA THR A 625 10.87 -28.20 13.54
C THR A 625 10.14 -29.18 12.63
N GLU A 626 9.16 -28.72 11.85
CA GLU A 626 8.45 -29.52 10.85
C GLU A 626 9.36 -29.93 9.70
N ILE A 627 10.14 -28.98 9.15
CA ILE A 627 11.15 -29.25 8.12
C ILE A 627 12.18 -30.26 8.65
N ALA A 628 12.68 -30.07 9.87
CA ALA A 628 13.64 -30.98 10.49
C ALA A 628 13.06 -32.39 10.67
N LYS A 629 11.81 -32.52 11.13
CA LYS A 629 11.11 -33.81 11.21
C LYS A 629 10.98 -34.49 9.85
N ARG A 630 10.61 -33.74 8.79
CA ARG A 630 10.52 -34.25 7.42
C ARG A 630 11.87 -34.70 6.88
N GLU A 631 12.94 -33.99 7.22
CA GLU A 631 14.31 -34.34 6.82
C GLU A 631 14.93 -35.44 7.70
N GLY A 632 14.25 -35.87 8.77
CA GLY A 632 14.71 -36.91 9.69
C GLY A 632 15.79 -36.44 10.67
N VAL A 633 15.83 -35.15 10.97
CA VAL A 633 16.88 -34.50 11.79
C VAL A 633 16.28 -33.99 13.10
N GLY A 634 16.95 -34.26 14.22
CA GLY A 634 16.58 -33.74 15.53
C GLY A 634 17.17 -32.36 15.81
N LEU A 635 16.34 -31.40 16.25
CA LEU A 635 16.81 -30.08 16.71
C LEU A 635 16.93 -30.09 18.24
N HIS A 636 18.14 -30.32 18.74
CA HIS A 636 18.48 -30.22 20.16
C HIS A 636 18.70 -28.75 20.57
N LYS A 637 18.94 -28.49 21.86
CA LYS A 637 19.12 -27.13 22.40
C LYS A 637 20.27 -26.36 21.74
N ASP A 638 21.38 -27.05 21.46
CA ASP A 638 22.61 -26.44 20.95
C ASP A 638 22.75 -26.54 19.42
N THR A 639 21.82 -27.22 18.75
CA THR A 639 21.83 -27.39 17.29
C THR A 639 21.79 -26.04 16.59
N ARG A 640 22.80 -25.79 15.75
CA ARG A 640 22.91 -24.67 14.83
C ARG A 640 22.30 -25.06 13.48
N VAL A 641 21.66 -24.10 12.83
CA VAL A 641 20.91 -24.32 11.59
C VAL A 641 21.42 -23.39 10.50
N ALA A 642 21.77 -23.95 9.36
CA ALA A 642 21.96 -23.22 8.12
C ALA A 642 20.74 -23.48 7.21
N LEU A 643 20.16 -22.42 6.65
CA LEU A 643 19.01 -22.55 5.75
C LEU A 643 19.44 -22.79 4.31
N PHE A 644 18.65 -23.56 3.58
CA PHE A 644 18.74 -23.64 2.12
C PHE A 644 17.49 -23.03 1.51
N ILE A 645 17.62 -21.81 1.00
CA ILE A 645 16.49 -21.01 0.54
C ILE A 645 16.38 -21.12 -0.97
N GLY A 646 15.19 -21.46 -1.46
CA GLY A 646 14.92 -21.64 -2.90
C GLY A 646 13.44 -21.85 -3.21
N GLY A 647 13.12 -21.99 -4.49
CA GLY A 647 11.75 -22.27 -4.94
C GLY A 647 11.28 -23.71 -4.63
N PRO A 648 10.07 -24.11 -5.08
CA PRO A 648 9.42 -25.38 -4.71
C PRO A 648 10.20 -26.67 -5.04
N HIS A 649 11.23 -26.55 -5.87
CA HIS A 649 12.04 -27.66 -6.38
C HIS A 649 13.24 -28.01 -5.48
N ILE A 650 13.52 -27.24 -4.42
CA ILE A 650 14.60 -27.59 -3.49
C ILE A 650 14.25 -28.79 -2.61
N LYS A 651 15.24 -29.63 -2.35
CA LYS A 651 15.15 -30.80 -1.46
C LYS A 651 16.41 -30.86 -0.61
N GLY A 652 16.33 -31.49 0.58
CA GLY A 652 17.52 -31.86 1.35
C GLY A 652 18.43 -32.75 0.50
N GLY A 653 19.55 -32.21 0.04
CA GLY A 653 20.47 -32.91 -0.85
C GLY A 653 21.37 -33.87 -0.07
N TYR A 654 21.60 -35.07 -0.62
CA TYR A 654 22.51 -36.07 -0.07
C TYR A 654 23.88 -35.48 0.34
N TYR A 655 24.43 -34.60 -0.50
CA TYR A 655 25.72 -33.96 -0.25
C TYR A 655 25.72 -33.07 0.99
N TYR A 656 24.64 -32.36 1.31
CA TYR A 656 24.61 -31.51 2.52
C TYR A 656 24.66 -32.34 3.80
N LYS A 657 23.95 -33.48 3.84
CA LYS A 657 23.99 -34.41 4.98
C LYS A 657 25.38 -35.01 5.19
N LEU A 658 26.12 -35.29 4.12
CA LEU A 658 27.52 -35.73 4.20
C LEU A 658 28.41 -34.73 4.95
N PHE A 659 28.24 -33.44 4.66
CA PHE A 659 29.02 -32.39 5.32
C PHE A 659 28.62 -32.20 6.79
N GLU A 660 27.33 -32.34 7.12
CA GLU A 660 26.86 -32.33 8.51
C GLU A 660 27.57 -33.42 9.34
N ASP A 661 27.66 -34.64 8.81
CA ASP A 661 28.32 -35.77 9.48
C ASP A 661 29.80 -35.51 9.71
N VAL A 662 30.52 -35.00 8.70
CA VAL A 662 31.95 -34.70 8.80
C VAL A 662 32.22 -33.59 9.83
N ILE A 663 31.41 -32.52 9.84
CA ILE A 663 31.52 -31.43 10.82
C ILE A 663 31.25 -31.93 12.24
N ARG A 664 30.19 -32.73 12.41
CA ARG A 664 29.83 -33.30 13.70
C ARG A 664 30.94 -34.18 14.25
N GLN A 665 31.52 -35.06 13.44
CA GLN A 665 32.58 -35.99 13.84
C GLN A 665 33.93 -35.31 14.11
N ARG A 666 34.33 -34.34 13.28
CA ARG A 666 35.66 -33.70 13.38
C ARG A 666 35.69 -32.52 14.35
N LEU A 667 34.64 -31.71 14.34
CA LEU A 667 34.66 -30.40 14.98
C LEU A 667 33.79 -30.36 16.24
N GLY A 668 32.98 -31.40 16.47
CA GLY A 668 32.03 -31.47 17.58
C GLY A 668 30.96 -30.36 17.50
N ILE A 669 30.70 -29.83 16.31
CA ILE A 669 29.68 -28.79 16.07
C ILE A 669 28.42 -29.50 15.58
N ASP A 670 27.31 -29.31 16.29
CA ASP A 670 25.99 -29.79 15.88
C ASP A 670 25.36 -28.76 14.92
N LEU A 671 25.79 -28.78 13.65
CA LEU A 671 25.26 -27.94 12.57
C LEU A 671 24.42 -28.79 11.63
N VAL A 672 23.21 -28.33 11.33
CA VAL A 672 22.28 -29.00 10.40
C VAL A 672 21.81 -28.06 9.29
N TYR A 673 21.50 -28.63 8.13
CA TYR A 673 21.14 -27.89 6.94
C TYR A 673 19.68 -28.17 6.56
N LEU A 674 18.83 -27.14 6.58
CA LEU A 674 17.38 -27.31 6.41
C LEU A 674 16.86 -26.63 5.14
N PRO A 675 16.14 -27.34 4.25
CA PRO A 675 15.48 -26.74 3.08
C PRO A 675 14.31 -25.86 3.49
N PHE A 676 14.40 -24.57 3.17
CA PHE A 676 13.37 -23.57 3.42
C PHE A 676 12.81 -23.07 2.08
N VAL A 677 11.68 -23.66 1.69
CA VAL A 677 10.99 -23.30 0.45
C VAL A 677 10.30 -21.96 0.60
N ILE A 678 10.56 -21.06 -0.34
CA ILE A 678 9.79 -19.83 -0.54
C ILE A 678 8.92 -20.03 -1.78
N GLU A 679 7.61 -19.90 -1.59
CA GLU A 679 6.62 -20.05 -2.66
C GLU A 679 6.64 -18.82 -3.56
N GLU A 680 6.59 -19.04 -4.87
CA GLU A 680 6.44 -17.95 -5.84
C GLU A 680 5.01 -17.40 -5.77
N GLY A 681 4.84 -16.07 -5.75
CA GLY A 681 3.53 -15.42 -5.64
C GLY A 681 3.48 -14.32 -4.57
N GLU A 682 2.28 -13.95 -4.14
CA GLU A 682 1.98 -12.74 -3.34
C GLU A 682 2.51 -12.85 -1.89
N THR A 683 2.73 -14.08 -1.41
CA THR A 683 3.30 -14.36 -0.09
C THR A 683 4.83 -14.34 -0.08
N ALA A 684 5.49 -14.36 -1.25
CA ALA A 684 6.95 -14.48 -1.34
C ALA A 684 7.68 -13.36 -0.60
N ILE A 685 7.19 -12.11 -0.70
CA ILE A 685 7.77 -10.94 -0.03
C ILE A 685 7.70 -11.09 1.49
N HIS A 686 6.55 -11.52 2.03
CA HIS A 686 6.40 -11.74 3.46
C HIS A 686 7.31 -12.87 3.94
N GLN A 687 7.43 -13.94 3.16
CA GLN A 687 8.33 -15.06 3.47
C GLN A 687 9.81 -14.65 3.40
N LEU A 688 10.20 -13.82 2.43
CA LEU A 688 11.54 -13.26 2.28
C LEU A 688 11.87 -12.27 3.42
N ALA A 689 10.97 -11.36 3.75
CA ALA A 689 11.14 -10.40 4.85
C ALA A 689 11.28 -11.16 6.18
N LEU A 690 10.39 -12.11 6.44
CA LEU A 690 10.44 -12.98 7.61
C LEU A 690 11.75 -13.75 7.68
N VAL A 691 12.21 -14.39 6.58
CA VAL A 691 13.44 -15.19 6.62
C VAL A 691 14.68 -14.32 6.83
N LYS A 692 14.73 -13.11 6.24
CA LYS A 692 15.82 -12.15 6.46
C LYS A 692 15.86 -11.66 7.89
N GLU A 693 14.71 -11.35 8.47
CA GLU A 693 14.59 -10.97 9.88
C GLU A 693 15.01 -12.11 10.80
N GLN A 694 14.52 -13.32 10.56
CA GLN A 694 14.88 -14.49 11.34
C GLN A 694 16.37 -14.80 11.23
N LEU A 695 16.99 -14.65 10.05
CA LEU A 695 18.45 -14.76 9.90
C LEU A 695 19.19 -13.77 10.81
N ARG A 696 18.71 -12.53 10.96
CA ARG A 696 19.29 -11.53 11.88
C ARG A 696 19.06 -11.89 13.35
N ASN A 697 17.86 -12.30 13.72
CA ASN A 697 17.44 -12.32 15.12
C ASN A 697 17.46 -13.71 15.78
N ASN A 698 17.32 -14.80 15.02
CA ASN A 698 17.24 -16.14 15.56
C ASN A 698 18.64 -16.68 15.96
N PRO A 699 18.88 -17.02 17.24
CA PRO A 699 20.21 -17.43 17.71
C PRO A 699 20.65 -18.82 17.21
N ARG A 700 19.72 -19.64 16.70
CA ARG A 700 20.04 -20.95 16.11
C ARG A 700 20.56 -20.83 14.68
N LEU A 701 20.17 -19.77 13.96
CA LEU A 701 20.55 -19.59 12.57
C LEU A 701 21.98 -19.05 12.45
N VAL A 702 22.80 -19.70 11.64
CA VAL A 702 24.19 -19.27 11.34
C VAL A 702 24.31 -18.61 9.97
N GLY A 703 23.31 -18.78 9.11
CA GLY A 703 23.31 -18.25 7.76
C GLY A 703 22.35 -19.00 6.84
N ALA A 704 22.46 -18.70 5.55
CA ALA A 704 21.66 -19.35 4.52
C ALA A 704 22.45 -19.51 3.22
N VAL A 705 22.21 -20.58 2.48
CA VAL A 705 22.57 -20.70 1.06
C VAL A 705 21.33 -20.37 0.24
N ILE A 706 21.51 -19.56 -0.79
CA ILE A 706 20.44 -19.05 -1.63
C ILE A 706 20.55 -19.68 -3.01
N THR A 707 19.45 -20.25 -3.48
CA THR A 707 19.33 -20.78 -4.83
C THR A 707 18.14 -20.16 -5.57
N ARG A 708 17.97 -20.54 -6.83
CA ARG A 708 16.94 -20.01 -7.72
C ARG A 708 15.53 -20.15 -7.10
N PRO A 709 14.62 -19.20 -7.39
CA PRO A 709 14.83 -17.96 -8.15
C PRO A 709 15.38 -16.78 -7.30
N TRP A 710 15.60 -16.97 -6.00
CA TRP A 710 15.71 -15.86 -5.02
C TRP A 710 17.10 -15.25 -4.86
N LYS A 711 18.10 -15.62 -5.67
CA LYS A 711 19.50 -15.14 -5.52
C LYS A 711 19.63 -13.61 -5.57
N GLN A 712 18.76 -12.91 -6.28
CA GLN A 712 18.76 -11.44 -6.36
C GLN A 712 18.04 -10.78 -5.18
N SER A 713 17.09 -11.48 -4.57
CA SER A 713 16.23 -10.96 -3.50
C SER A 713 16.96 -10.68 -2.19
N PHE A 714 18.26 -10.98 -2.09
CA PHE A 714 19.09 -10.77 -0.91
C PHE A 714 20.24 -9.76 -1.15
N LEU A 715 20.27 -9.05 -2.29
CA LEU A 715 21.29 -8.04 -2.59
C LEU A 715 21.21 -6.78 -1.70
N ASP A 716 20.09 -6.60 -1.00
CA ASP A 716 19.87 -5.57 0.03
C ASP A 716 20.66 -5.84 1.33
N ILE A 717 21.15 -7.07 1.52
CA ILE A 717 22.04 -7.41 2.62
C ILE A 717 23.44 -6.84 2.34
N LYS A 718 24.17 -6.45 3.40
CA LYS A 718 25.56 -5.98 3.31
C LYS A 718 26.38 -7.00 2.53
N ALA A 719 26.90 -6.59 1.38
CA ALA A 719 27.62 -7.45 0.43
C ALA A 719 28.87 -6.71 -0.06
N SER A 720 29.91 -7.45 -0.41
CA SER A 720 31.12 -6.86 -1.00
C SER A 720 30.78 -6.13 -2.31
N GLU A 721 31.58 -5.13 -2.68
CA GLU A 721 31.42 -4.41 -3.95
C GLU A 721 31.39 -5.38 -5.15
N GLN A 722 32.20 -6.45 -5.07
CA GLN A 722 32.21 -7.54 -6.03
C GLN A 722 30.87 -8.29 -6.09
N THR A 723 30.31 -8.69 -4.94
CA THR A 723 29.02 -9.41 -4.88
C THR A 723 27.85 -8.57 -5.42
N ARG A 724 27.86 -7.25 -5.14
CA ARG A 724 26.83 -6.33 -5.70
C ARG A 724 26.94 -6.19 -7.21
N LYS A 725 28.16 -6.08 -7.75
CA LYS A 725 28.41 -6.00 -9.21
C LYS A 725 28.01 -7.28 -9.93
N ILE A 726 28.25 -8.44 -9.31
CA ILE A 726 27.81 -9.75 -9.83
C ILE A 726 26.27 -9.82 -9.92
N GLY A 727 25.55 -9.15 -9.02
CA GLY A 727 24.09 -9.12 -9.02
C GLY A 727 23.45 -10.46 -8.62
N ALA A 728 24.13 -11.27 -7.81
CA ALA A 728 23.60 -12.51 -7.27
C ALA A 728 24.23 -12.84 -5.90
N VAL A 729 23.43 -13.39 -4.98
CA VAL A 729 23.87 -13.91 -3.68
C VAL A 729 23.74 -15.42 -3.68
N ASN A 730 24.82 -16.12 -3.28
CA ASN A 730 24.87 -17.59 -3.21
C ASN A 730 24.77 -18.06 -1.76
N TYR A 731 25.30 -17.29 -0.81
CA TYR A 731 25.14 -17.56 0.61
C TYR A 731 25.27 -16.30 1.46
N ILE A 732 24.80 -16.43 2.70
CA ILE A 732 24.76 -15.41 3.74
C ILE A 732 25.40 -15.99 4.99
N VAL A 733 26.28 -15.22 5.61
CA VAL A 733 26.86 -15.51 6.93
C VAL A 733 26.29 -14.53 7.93
N LYS A 734 25.89 -15.02 9.10
CA LYS A 734 25.52 -14.19 10.22
C LYS A 734 26.76 -13.87 11.06
N LYS A 735 27.14 -12.62 11.19
CA LYS A 735 28.19 -12.17 12.13
C LYS A 735 27.53 -11.36 13.24
N ASN A 736 27.31 -12.00 14.40
CA ASN A 736 26.50 -11.45 15.50
C ASN A 736 25.06 -11.14 15.03
N SER A 737 24.70 -9.86 14.90
CA SER A 737 23.40 -9.40 14.38
C SER A 737 23.48 -8.83 12.95
N GLU A 738 24.67 -8.78 12.36
CA GLU A 738 24.85 -8.35 10.97
C GLU A 738 24.83 -9.55 10.03
N LEU A 739 24.20 -9.39 8.87
CA LEU A 739 24.24 -10.36 7.79
C LEU A 739 25.23 -9.87 6.73
N GLU A 740 26.07 -10.78 6.24
CA GLU A 740 26.97 -10.53 5.13
C GLU A 740 26.68 -11.52 4.00
N ALA A 741 26.43 -11.00 2.80
CA ALA A 741 26.07 -11.77 1.62
C ALA A 741 27.25 -11.89 0.65
N PHE A 742 27.38 -13.06 0.03
CA PHE A 742 28.54 -13.42 -0.80
C PHE A 742 28.13 -14.17 -2.06
N ALA A 743 28.90 -13.94 -3.13
CA ALA A 743 28.90 -14.76 -4.34
C ALA A 743 30.07 -15.76 -4.33
N THR A 744 29.87 -16.97 -4.86
CA THR A 744 30.89 -18.06 -4.82
C THR A 744 31.01 -18.91 -6.06
N ASP A 745 30.00 -18.99 -6.92
CA ASP A 745 29.99 -19.95 -8.03
C ASP A 745 31.15 -19.66 -9.01
N GLY A 746 31.51 -18.38 -9.22
CA GLY A 746 32.63 -17.98 -10.07
C GLY A 746 33.99 -18.51 -9.58
N GLN A 747 34.37 -18.22 -8.34
CA GLN A 747 35.66 -18.65 -7.80
C GLN A 747 35.69 -20.19 -7.62
N ALA A 748 34.57 -20.78 -7.21
CA ALA A 748 34.42 -22.22 -7.12
C ALA A 748 34.62 -22.93 -8.47
N TRP A 749 34.23 -22.29 -9.58
CA TRP A 749 34.47 -22.83 -10.91
C TRP A 749 35.97 -22.84 -11.27
N ILE A 750 36.72 -21.78 -10.94
CA ILE A 750 38.17 -21.73 -11.15
C ILE A 750 38.88 -22.84 -10.37
N ASP A 751 38.58 -22.95 -9.07
CA ASP A 751 39.22 -23.93 -8.21
C ASP A 751 38.81 -25.37 -8.57
N GLY A 752 37.55 -25.55 -8.97
CA GLY A 752 37.03 -26.81 -9.50
C GLY A 752 37.73 -27.21 -10.81
N LEU A 753 37.91 -26.28 -11.73
CA LEU A 753 38.62 -26.51 -12.99
C LEU A 753 40.08 -26.91 -12.74
N TYR A 754 40.79 -26.23 -11.83
CA TYR A 754 42.16 -26.61 -11.48
C TYR A 754 42.25 -28.01 -10.88
N ARG A 755 41.27 -28.39 -10.04
CA ARG A 755 41.18 -29.76 -9.51
C ARG A 755 40.99 -30.76 -10.64
N ASP A 756 40.02 -30.52 -11.51
CA ASP A 756 39.65 -31.45 -12.59
C ASP A 756 40.78 -31.63 -13.61
N LEU A 757 41.57 -30.58 -13.83
CA LEU A 757 42.77 -30.61 -14.68
C LEU A 757 43.99 -31.21 -13.97
N GLY A 758 44.04 -31.15 -12.64
CA GLY A 758 45.21 -31.52 -11.83
C GLY A 758 46.36 -30.51 -11.86
N TYR A 759 46.15 -29.31 -12.42
CA TYR A 759 47.15 -28.23 -12.49
C TYR A 759 46.47 -26.85 -12.59
N ARG A 760 47.22 -25.77 -12.30
CA ARG A 760 46.74 -24.39 -12.49
C ARG A 760 46.72 -24.02 -13.97
N TYR A 761 45.53 -23.75 -14.50
CA TYR A 761 45.36 -23.39 -15.90
C TYR A 761 45.74 -21.93 -16.17
N ASP A 762 46.59 -21.69 -17.16
CA ASP A 762 46.94 -20.33 -17.62
C ASP A 762 45.93 -19.86 -18.67
N PHE A 763 45.13 -18.85 -18.29
CA PHE A 763 44.10 -18.24 -19.13
C PHE A 763 44.65 -17.20 -20.12
N LYS A 764 45.93 -16.83 -20.03
CA LYS A 764 46.50 -15.79 -20.88
C LYS A 764 46.51 -16.21 -22.35
N GLY A 765 45.97 -15.36 -23.22
CA GLY A 765 45.89 -15.58 -24.67
C GLY A 765 44.85 -16.61 -25.11
N LYS A 766 44.00 -17.09 -24.20
CA LYS A 766 43.01 -18.15 -24.47
C LYS A 766 41.70 -17.63 -25.04
N LYS A 767 40.96 -18.49 -25.75
CA LYS A 767 39.61 -18.22 -26.26
C LYS A 767 38.59 -19.05 -25.48
N ILE A 768 37.57 -18.41 -24.92
CA ILE A 768 36.57 -19.05 -24.07
C ILE A 768 35.18 -18.78 -24.61
N VAL A 769 34.36 -19.82 -24.74
CA VAL A 769 32.94 -19.71 -25.10
C VAL A 769 32.08 -20.15 -23.91
N ILE A 770 31.16 -19.28 -23.49
CA ILE A 770 30.20 -19.53 -22.40
C ILE A 770 28.79 -19.58 -23.00
N LEU A 771 28.17 -20.76 -22.94
CA LEU A 771 26.80 -21.00 -23.37
C LEU A 771 25.86 -20.65 -22.22
N GLY A 772 25.07 -19.59 -22.37
CA GLY A 772 24.15 -19.01 -21.39
C GLY A 772 24.64 -17.68 -20.82
N ALA A 773 23.68 -16.81 -20.46
CA ALA A 773 23.91 -15.48 -19.88
C ALA A 773 23.24 -15.30 -18.50
N GLY A 774 22.98 -16.40 -17.78
CA GLY A 774 22.40 -16.40 -16.44
C GLY A 774 23.39 -16.01 -15.34
N GLY A 775 22.95 -16.09 -14.06
CA GLY A 775 23.76 -15.68 -12.90
C GLY A 775 25.14 -16.34 -12.81
N ALA A 776 25.25 -17.65 -13.08
CA ALA A 776 26.54 -18.34 -13.10
C ALA A 776 27.47 -17.82 -14.20
N ALA A 777 26.93 -17.50 -15.39
CA ALA A 777 27.73 -16.94 -16.48
C ALA A 777 28.28 -15.54 -16.14
N ARG A 778 27.51 -14.71 -15.40
CA ARG A 778 27.97 -13.41 -14.89
C ARG A 778 29.11 -13.57 -13.88
N GLU A 779 28.99 -14.53 -12.96
CA GLU A 779 30.04 -14.85 -12.00
C GLU A 779 31.33 -15.34 -12.69
N LEU A 780 31.21 -16.18 -13.72
CA LEU A 780 32.35 -16.62 -14.53
C LEU A 780 33.04 -15.45 -15.24
N ALA A 781 32.25 -14.52 -15.82
CA ALA A 781 32.78 -13.33 -16.47
C ALA A 781 33.62 -12.47 -15.51
N ASP A 782 33.14 -12.26 -14.28
CA ASP A 782 33.84 -11.48 -13.25
C ASP A 782 35.17 -12.13 -12.83
N VAL A 783 35.19 -13.45 -12.57
CA VAL A 783 36.44 -14.11 -12.15
C VAL A 783 37.45 -14.28 -13.28
N LEU A 784 36.99 -14.30 -14.54
CA LEU A 784 37.86 -14.35 -15.72
C LEU A 784 38.49 -12.99 -16.05
N LYS A 785 37.97 -11.90 -15.48
CA LYS A 785 38.49 -10.54 -15.63
C LYS A 785 39.97 -10.45 -15.26
N GLY A 786 40.73 -9.68 -16.04
CA GLY A 786 42.13 -9.36 -15.76
C GLY A 786 43.12 -10.52 -15.93
N ARG A 787 42.69 -11.68 -16.43
CA ARG A 787 43.55 -12.87 -16.62
C ARG A 787 44.22 -12.96 -18.00
N GLY A 788 44.13 -11.88 -18.80
CA GLY A 788 44.81 -11.76 -20.09
C GLY A 788 44.24 -12.65 -21.20
N ILE A 789 42.97 -13.01 -21.13
CA ILE A 789 42.25 -13.84 -22.10
C ILE A 789 42.18 -13.10 -23.45
N ALA A 790 42.35 -13.82 -24.57
CA ALA A 790 42.35 -13.22 -25.91
C ALA A 790 40.93 -12.95 -26.45
N LYS A 791 39.96 -13.81 -26.12
CA LYS A 791 38.55 -13.62 -26.50
C LYS A 791 37.63 -14.38 -25.55
N ILE A 792 36.55 -13.74 -25.10
CA ILE A 792 35.43 -14.39 -24.42
C ILE A 792 34.18 -14.17 -25.26
N THR A 793 33.44 -15.25 -25.54
CA THR A 793 32.17 -15.22 -26.26
C THR A 793 31.03 -15.70 -25.38
N PHE A 794 29.99 -14.88 -25.21
CA PHE A 794 28.72 -15.28 -24.57
C PHE A 794 27.63 -15.51 -25.61
N THR A 795 26.78 -16.50 -25.36
CA THR A 795 25.57 -16.75 -26.17
C THR A 795 24.38 -17.08 -25.26
N ASP A 796 23.18 -16.59 -25.58
CA ASP A 796 21.94 -16.96 -24.90
C ASP A 796 20.77 -16.80 -25.89
N ILE A 797 19.70 -17.56 -25.67
CA ILE A 797 18.47 -17.47 -26.46
C ILE A 797 17.61 -16.25 -26.09
N LYS A 798 17.91 -15.57 -24.97
CA LYS A 798 17.22 -14.35 -24.52
C LYS A 798 18.13 -13.13 -24.65
N GLN A 799 17.72 -12.18 -25.49
CA GLN A 799 18.48 -10.96 -25.78
C GLN A 799 18.73 -10.11 -24.53
N ASP A 800 17.74 -9.94 -23.67
CA ASP A 800 17.84 -9.08 -22.48
C ASP A 800 18.93 -9.54 -21.50
N ARG A 801 19.16 -10.85 -21.39
CA ARG A 801 20.21 -11.39 -20.50
C ARG A 801 21.63 -11.08 -20.98
N LEU A 802 21.81 -10.95 -22.30
CA LEU A 802 23.08 -10.56 -22.91
C LEU A 802 23.34 -9.06 -22.73
N ALA A 803 22.30 -8.23 -22.69
CA ALA A 803 22.43 -6.79 -22.41
C ALA A 803 23.00 -6.54 -21.00
N ASP A 804 22.53 -7.27 -19.99
CA ASP A 804 23.06 -7.18 -18.61
C ASP A 804 24.56 -7.55 -18.54
N ILE A 805 24.98 -8.60 -19.27
CA ILE A 805 26.39 -8.99 -19.34
C ILE A 805 27.21 -7.94 -20.08
N ARG A 806 26.65 -7.33 -21.12
CA ARG A 806 27.32 -6.31 -21.93
C ARG A 806 27.65 -5.07 -21.13
N GLU A 807 26.71 -4.53 -20.36
CA GLU A 807 26.98 -3.38 -19.48
C GLU A 807 28.09 -3.69 -18.46
N MET A 808 28.09 -4.91 -17.92
CA MET A 808 29.13 -5.37 -17.02
C MET A 808 30.51 -5.48 -17.71
N LEU A 809 30.58 -5.99 -18.94
CA LEU A 809 31.82 -6.15 -19.71
C LEU A 809 32.35 -4.82 -20.29
N GLU A 810 31.48 -3.90 -20.70
CA GLU A 810 31.83 -2.56 -21.22
C GLU A 810 32.55 -1.72 -20.16
N SER A 811 32.34 -2.01 -18.87
CA SER A 811 33.08 -1.40 -17.76
C SER A 811 34.52 -1.93 -17.58
N LEU A 812 34.99 -2.87 -18.42
CA LEU A 812 36.23 -3.63 -18.24
C LEU A 812 37.16 -3.57 -19.47
N SER A 813 38.47 -3.36 -19.25
CA SER A 813 39.50 -3.29 -20.29
C SER A 813 39.95 -4.67 -20.83
N VAL A 814 39.05 -5.41 -21.51
CA VAL A 814 39.34 -6.72 -22.14
C VAL A 814 38.83 -6.70 -23.59
N ASP A 815 39.36 -7.54 -24.49
CA ASP A 815 38.84 -7.75 -25.84
C ASP A 815 37.76 -8.86 -25.78
N TYR A 816 36.50 -8.55 -26.09
CA TYR A 816 35.34 -9.45 -25.93
C TYR A 816 34.43 -9.43 -27.16
N ALA A 817 33.77 -10.56 -27.42
CA ALA A 817 32.74 -10.68 -28.45
C ALA A 817 31.47 -11.29 -27.83
N TRP A 818 30.31 -11.02 -28.40
CA TRP A 818 29.06 -11.62 -27.94
C TRP A 818 28.14 -11.83 -29.12
N GLU A 819 27.34 -12.89 -29.05
CA GLU A 819 26.49 -13.28 -30.16
C GLU A 819 25.10 -13.64 -29.64
N TYR A 820 24.12 -12.80 -30.00
CA TYR A 820 22.73 -13.15 -29.84
C TYR A 820 22.34 -14.16 -30.92
N SER A 821 22.12 -15.40 -30.51
CA SER A 821 21.86 -16.51 -31.43
C SER A 821 20.60 -17.27 -30.99
N PRO A 822 19.40 -16.86 -31.46
CA PRO A 822 18.16 -17.58 -31.20
C PRO A 822 18.09 -18.92 -31.97
N SER A 823 19.05 -19.19 -32.86
CA SER A 823 19.27 -20.45 -33.59
C SER A 823 20.71 -20.49 -34.11
N PRO A 824 21.34 -21.67 -34.23
CA PRO A 824 22.77 -21.82 -34.55
C PRO A 824 23.19 -20.99 -35.77
N SER A 825 24.22 -20.17 -35.57
CA SER A 825 24.81 -19.25 -36.54
C SER A 825 26.21 -19.71 -36.92
N GLN A 826 26.62 -19.48 -38.17
CA GLN A 826 27.96 -19.82 -38.66
C GLN A 826 29.08 -19.16 -37.83
N GLU A 827 28.83 -17.99 -37.26
CA GLU A 827 29.78 -17.26 -36.42
C GLU A 827 29.98 -17.94 -35.05
N LEU A 828 28.92 -18.46 -34.44
CA LEU A 828 29.01 -19.23 -33.19
C LEU A 828 29.79 -20.53 -33.39
N ASP A 829 29.56 -21.25 -34.50
CA ASP A 829 30.30 -22.48 -34.83
C ASP A 829 31.79 -22.20 -35.02
N VAL A 830 32.16 -21.09 -35.65
CA VAL A 830 33.57 -20.65 -35.77
C VAL A 830 34.16 -20.34 -34.39
N ASN A 831 33.45 -19.58 -33.57
CA ASN A 831 33.89 -19.25 -32.21
C ASN A 831 34.07 -20.51 -31.35
N LEU A 832 33.17 -21.49 -31.46
CA LEU A 832 33.23 -22.77 -30.78
C LEU A 832 34.38 -23.65 -31.28
N GLN A 833 34.66 -23.66 -32.58
CA GLN A 833 35.76 -24.42 -33.16
C GLN A 833 37.14 -23.86 -32.74
N GLU A 834 37.25 -22.54 -32.59
CA GLU A 834 38.47 -21.86 -32.15
C GLU A 834 38.65 -21.81 -30.62
N ALA A 835 37.64 -22.21 -29.85
CA ALA A 835 37.66 -22.11 -28.40
C ALA A 835 38.68 -23.08 -27.77
N ASP A 836 39.47 -22.60 -26.81
CA ASP A 836 40.26 -23.44 -25.91
C ASP A 836 39.38 -24.06 -24.81
N ILE A 837 38.38 -23.30 -24.32
CA ILE A 837 37.43 -23.73 -23.29
C ILE A 837 36.00 -23.46 -23.73
N ILE A 838 35.14 -24.46 -23.63
CA ILE A 838 33.70 -24.36 -23.86
C ILE A 838 32.98 -24.66 -22.54
N VAL A 839 32.18 -23.71 -22.05
CA VAL A 839 31.44 -23.84 -20.79
C VAL A 839 29.94 -23.83 -21.04
N ASN A 840 29.25 -24.92 -20.69
CA ASN A 840 27.78 -24.92 -20.63
C ASN A 840 27.30 -24.34 -19.29
N ALA A 841 26.88 -23.08 -19.30
CA ALA A 841 26.26 -22.38 -18.17
C ALA A 841 24.71 -22.30 -18.29
N THR A 842 24.12 -23.02 -19.25
CA THR A 842 22.65 -23.07 -19.44
C THR A 842 21.98 -24.03 -18.45
N GLY A 843 20.64 -24.00 -18.43
CA GLY A 843 19.84 -25.02 -17.75
C GLY A 843 19.61 -26.30 -18.56
N ILE A 844 20.09 -26.37 -19.81
CA ILE A 844 19.86 -27.48 -20.73
C ILE A 844 20.81 -28.63 -20.38
N GLY A 845 20.25 -29.82 -20.19
CA GLY A 845 20.99 -31.00 -19.68
C GLY A 845 20.60 -31.40 -18.25
N ARG A 846 19.56 -30.80 -17.65
CA ARG A 846 19.04 -31.16 -16.31
C ARG A 846 17.64 -31.78 -16.41
N GLY A 847 17.38 -32.84 -15.64
CA GLY A 847 16.04 -33.40 -15.47
C GLY A 847 15.36 -33.73 -16.82
N ALA A 848 14.22 -33.11 -17.11
CA ALA A 848 13.47 -33.33 -18.35
C ALA A 848 14.25 -32.94 -19.64
N THR A 849 15.31 -32.12 -19.53
CA THR A 849 16.14 -31.71 -20.67
C THR A 849 17.48 -32.45 -20.72
N LEU A 850 17.67 -33.54 -19.97
CA LEU A 850 18.92 -34.32 -19.92
C LEU A 850 19.42 -34.77 -21.31
N ASN A 851 18.49 -35.10 -22.21
CA ASN A 851 18.77 -35.54 -23.58
C ASN A 851 18.72 -34.39 -24.61
N GLN A 852 18.71 -33.13 -24.16
CA GLN A 852 18.82 -31.95 -25.01
C GLN A 852 20.22 -31.35 -24.89
N SER A 853 20.59 -30.50 -25.85
CA SER A 853 21.89 -29.83 -25.87
C SER A 853 21.72 -28.36 -26.25
N PRO A 854 22.52 -27.45 -25.68
CA PRO A 854 22.60 -26.07 -26.15
C PRO A 854 23.29 -25.94 -27.52
N LEU A 855 23.93 -27.01 -28.02
CA LEU A 855 24.63 -27.05 -29.30
C LEU A 855 23.84 -27.88 -30.32
N ALA A 856 23.74 -27.36 -31.55
CA ALA A 856 23.13 -28.05 -32.69
C ALA A 856 24.15 -28.82 -33.55
N ASN A 857 25.41 -28.38 -33.54
CA ASN A 857 26.52 -28.99 -34.27
C ASN A 857 27.60 -29.44 -33.27
N TYR A 858 28.03 -30.69 -33.38
CA TYR A 858 29.05 -31.26 -32.51
C TYR A 858 30.39 -31.49 -33.25
N GLU A 859 30.43 -31.36 -34.58
CA GLU A 859 31.67 -31.54 -35.37
C GLU A 859 32.71 -30.44 -35.11
N ILE A 860 32.33 -29.41 -34.38
CA ILE A 860 33.21 -28.36 -33.82
C ILE A 860 34.22 -28.90 -32.80
N PHE A 861 33.94 -30.05 -32.17
CA PHE A 861 34.77 -30.57 -31.10
C PHE A 861 36.09 -31.15 -31.61
N ASN A 862 37.18 -30.81 -30.90
CA ASN A 862 38.49 -31.37 -31.18
C ASN A 862 39.30 -31.67 -29.91
N SER A 863 40.33 -32.50 -30.05
CA SER A 863 41.12 -33.02 -28.93
C SER A 863 41.88 -31.99 -28.08
N LYS A 864 42.00 -30.73 -28.55
CA LYS A 864 42.73 -29.66 -27.83
C LYS A 864 41.83 -28.85 -26.89
N GLN A 865 40.51 -29.01 -26.98
CA GLN A 865 39.55 -28.22 -26.20
C GLN A 865 39.34 -28.79 -24.80
N ILE A 866 38.89 -27.93 -23.90
CA ILE A 866 38.34 -28.29 -22.60
C ILE A 866 36.83 -28.01 -22.63
N VAL A 867 36.03 -29.03 -22.36
CA VAL A 867 34.57 -28.90 -22.32
C VAL A 867 34.11 -29.08 -20.88
N VAL A 868 33.47 -28.05 -20.32
CA VAL A 868 32.98 -28.03 -18.94
C VAL A 868 31.48 -27.78 -18.95
N ASP A 869 30.74 -28.58 -18.22
CA ASP A 869 29.32 -28.32 -17.95
C ASP A 869 29.14 -27.89 -16.49
N LEU A 870 28.40 -26.82 -16.21
CA LEU A 870 28.13 -26.38 -14.83
C LEU A 870 27.08 -27.27 -14.11
N ILE A 871 26.56 -28.29 -14.79
CA ILE A 871 25.65 -29.29 -14.23
C ILE A 871 26.44 -30.37 -13.49
N SER A 872 26.27 -30.46 -12.16
CA SER A 872 27.16 -31.21 -11.27
C SER A 872 26.96 -32.73 -11.21
N ASN A 873 25.76 -33.23 -11.51
CA ASN A 873 25.40 -34.64 -11.24
C ASN A 873 24.91 -35.42 -12.47
N GLU A 874 25.00 -34.83 -13.66
CA GLU A 874 24.47 -35.43 -14.88
C GLU A 874 25.57 -35.56 -15.92
N ASP A 875 25.57 -36.67 -16.66
CA ASP A 875 26.39 -36.80 -17.86
C ASP A 875 25.56 -36.28 -19.05
N THR A 876 25.65 -34.98 -19.28
CA THR A 876 24.83 -34.25 -20.25
C THR A 876 25.18 -34.64 -21.68
N LEU A 877 24.25 -34.40 -22.62
CA LEU A 877 24.45 -34.76 -24.02
C LEU A 877 25.71 -34.09 -24.62
N ILE A 878 25.99 -32.83 -24.25
CA ILE A 878 27.19 -32.12 -24.69
C ILE A 878 28.49 -32.80 -24.22
N LEU A 879 28.55 -33.28 -22.97
CA LEU A 879 29.73 -34.00 -22.45
C LEU A 879 29.91 -35.35 -23.15
N LYS A 880 28.81 -36.09 -23.37
CA LYS A 880 28.84 -37.38 -24.09
C LYS A 880 29.34 -37.21 -25.53
N GLU A 881 28.81 -36.24 -26.26
CA GLU A 881 29.19 -35.99 -27.65
C GLU A 881 30.61 -35.41 -27.78
N ALA A 882 31.09 -34.63 -26.79
CA ALA A 882 32.48 -34.18 -26.72
C ALA A 882 33.46 -35.36 -26.54
N ARG A 883 33.19 -36.29 -25.62
CA ARG A 883 34.03 -37.49 -25.43
C ARG A 883 34.04 -38.37 -26.68
N LYS A 884 32.87 -38.57 -27.29
CA LYS A 884 32.73 -39.35 -28.53
C LYS A 884 33.57 -38.79 -29.69
N ARG A 885 33.77 -37.47 -29.73
CA ARG A 885 34.59 -36.77 -30.75
C ARG A 885 36.04 -36.54 -30.34
N GLY A 886 36.49 -37.22 -29.29
CA GLY A 886 37.91 -37.27 -28.92
C GLY A 886 38.40 -36.06 -28.13
N VAL A 887 37.51 -35.26 -27.53
CA VAL A 887 37.90 -34.27 -26.51
C VAL A 887 38.42 -35.02 -25.30
N ARG A 888 39.66 -34.74 -24.90
CA ARG A 888 40.33 -35.46 -23.78
C ARG A 888 39.95 -34.93 -22.42
N GLN A 889 39.57 -33.66 -22.33
CA GLN A 889 39.31 -32.93 -21.09
C GLN A 889 37.83 -32.54 -21.04
N VAL A 890 37.00 -33.41 -20.45
CA VAL A 890 35.54 -33.27 -20.41
C VAL A 890 35.04 -33.43 -18.98
N PHE A 891 34.56 -32.34 -18.40
CA PHE A 891 34.23 -32.24 -16.97
C PHE A 891 32.79 -31.79 -16.75
N ASN A 892 32.16 -32.33 -15.71
CA ASN A 892 30.85 -31.86 -15.25
C ASN A 892 31.04 -30.86 -14.10
N GLY A 893 29.93 -30.34 -13.55
CA GLY A 893 29.96 -29.27 -12.57
C GLY A 893 30.26 -29.74 -11.14
N TYR A 894 30.70 -30.99 -10.96
CA TYR A 894 30.83 -31.60 -9.63
C TYR A 894 31.86 -30.86 -8.78
N SER A 895 33.04 -30.61 -9.33
CA SER A 895 34.11 -29.91 -8.61
C SER A 895 33.73 -28.47 -8.27
N MET A 896 33.07 -27.75 -9.19
CA MET A 896 32.51 -26.42 -8.88
C MET A 896 31.51 -26.47 -7.71
N PHE A 897 30.59 -27.45 -7.72
CA PHE A 897 29.63 -27.62 -6.63
C PHE A 897 30.32 -27.86 -5.28
N VAL A 898 31.33 -28.72 -5.26
CA VAL A 898 32.11 -29.07 -4.07
C VAL A 898 32.89 -27.86 -3.52
N TYR A 899 33.57 -27.08 -4.37
CA TYR A 899 34.27 -25.86 -3.94
C TYR A 899 33.30 -24.74 -3.53
N GLY A 900 32.14 -24.64 -4.16
CA GLY A 900 31.07 -23.74 -3.74
C GLY A 900 30.58 -24.07 -2.33
N MET A 901 30.47 -25.37 -2.02
CA MET A 901 30.14 -25.84 -0.68
C MET A 901 31.20 -25.52 0.37
N ALA A 902 32.47 -25.74 0.04
CA ALA A 902 33.57 -25.41 0.94
C ALA A 902 33.64 -23.91 1.27
N GLY A 903 33.34 -23.05 0.28
CA GLY A 903 33.33 -21.60 0.44
C GLY A 903 32.37 -21.10 1.53
N PHE A 904 31.09 -21.50 1.48
CA PHE A 904 30.14 -21.06 2.52
C PHE A 904 30.43 -21.69 3.88
N MET A 905 30.95 -22.93 3.91
CA MET A 905 31.31 -23.60 5.16
C MET A 905 32.46 -22.91 5.89
N LYS A 906 33.48 -22.45 5.16
CA LYS A 906 34.55 -21.62 5.73
C LYS A 906 34.00 -20.37 6.38
N GLY A 907 32.98 -19.75 5.77
CA GLY A 907 32.27 -18.60 6.32
C GLY A 907 31.58 -18.87 7.66
N TRP A 908 30.77 -19.94 7.74
CA TRP A 908 30.03 -20.28 8.97
C TRP A 908 30.90 -20.90 10.06
N LEU A 909 31.84 -21.79 9.71
CA LEU A 909 32.73 -22.43 10.69
C LEU A 909 33.72 -21.42 11.28
N GLY A 910 34.18 -20.47 10.48
CA GLY A 910 35.03 -19.38 10.96
C GLY A 910 34.35 -18.48 12.01
N GLN A 911 33.02 -18.38 11.97
CA GLN A 911 32.23 -17.72 13.02
C GLN A 911 32.13 -18.59 14.28
N LEU A 912 31.85 -19.89 14.12
CA LEU A 912 31.58 -20.79 15.24
C LEU A 912 32.85 -21.17 16.01
N LYS A 913 33.99 -21.30 15.32
CA LYS A 913 35.31 -21.60 15.88
C LYS A 913 36.42 -20.94 15.03
N PRO A 914 36.83 -19.71 15.35
CA PRO A 914 37.83 -18.96 14.58
C PRO A 914 39.19 -19.67 14.44
N GLU A 915 39.60 -20.46 15.44
CA GLU A 915 40.83 -21.26 15.41
C GLU A 915 40.90 -22.31 14.28
N ILE A 916 39.75 -22.72 13.73
CA ILE A 916 39.65 -23.72 12.67
C ILE A 916 40.07 -23.16 11.29
N ILE A 917 40.02 -21.83 11.09
CA ILE A 917 40.39 -21.19 9.83
C ILE A 917 41.90 -21.38 9.50
N SER A 918 42.71 -21.79 10.48
CA SER A 918 44.13 -22.14 10.32
C SER A 918 44.39 -23.57 9.80
N VAL A 919 43.36 -24.41 9.69
CA VAL A 919 43.47 -25.76 9.14
C VAL A 919 43.47 -25.67 7.61
N ASP A 920 44.42 -26.33 6.97
CA ASP A 920 44.54 -26.45 5.51
C ASP A 920 43.31 -27.22 4.95
N PHE A 921 42.22 -26.49 4.71
CA PHE A 921 40.91 -27.02 4.31
C PHE A 921 40.94 -27.71 2.94
N ASP A 922 41.97 -27.49 2.13
CA ASP A 922 41.95 -27.77 0.69
C ASP A 922 42.38 -29.18 0.28
N SER A 923 43.07 -29.96 1.14
CA SER A 923 43.58 -31.29 0.75
C SER A 923 43.02 -32.46 1.55
N LYS A 924 42.89 -32.33 2.88
CA LYS A 924 42.56 -33.45 3.78
C LYS A 924 41.06 -33.70 3.95
N LEU A 925 40.27 -32.64 4.07
CA LEU A 925 38.81 -32.72 4.17
C LEU A 925 38.19 -33.31 2.90
N PHE A 926 38.70 -32.90 1.74
CA PHE A 926 38.23 -33.39 0.44
C PHE A 926 38.59 -34.84 0.19
N LYS A 927 39.78 -35.28 0.59
CA LYS A 927 40.16 -36.70 0.55
C LYS A 927 39.21 -37.54 1.42
N GLU A 928 38.82 -37.06 2.60
CA GLU A 928 37.90 -37.78 3.50
C GLU A 928 36.46 -37.82 2.97
N ILE A 929 35.98 -36.72 2.37
CA ILE A 929 34.69 -36.68 1.65
C ILE A 929 34.71 -37.70 0.50
N ASP A 930 35.77 -37.71 -0.30
CA ASP A 930 35.91 -38.64 -1.43
C ASP A 930 36.06 -40.11 -0.96
N ASP A 931 36.84 -40.38 0.09
CA ASP A 931 37.01 -41.72 0.66
C ASP A 931 35.70 -42.28 1.22
N TYR A 932 34.88 -41.42 1.86
CA TYR A 932 33.55 -41.79 2.32
C TYR A 932 32.57 -42.05 1.16
N LEU A 933 32.60 -41.21 0.11
CA LEU A 933 31.77 -41.40 -1.09
C LEU A 933 32.11 -42.70 -1.83
N LYS A 934 33.40 -43.03 -1.94
CA LYS A 934 33.88 -44.32 -2.46
C LYS A 934 33.40 -45.48 -1.61
N ALA A 935 33.46 -45.38 -0.29
CA ALA A 935 32.96 -46.40 0.64
C ALA A 935 31.43 -46.64 0.51
N LYS A 936 30.68 -45.69 -0.07
CA LYS A 936 29.23 -45.78 -0.31
C LYS A 936 28.85 -46.10 -1.76
N ASN A 937 29.81 -46.42 -2.64
CA ASN A 937 29.60 -46.70 -4.07
C ASN A 937 28.91 -45.54 -4.84
N ILE A 938 29.19 -44.30 -4.46
CA ILE A 938 28.63 -43.13 -5.15
C ILE A 938 29.62 -42.66 -6.22
N PRO A 939 29.19 -42.42 -7.47
CA PRO A 939 30.10 -42.04 -8.54
C PRO A 939 30.75 -40.67 -8.25
N SER A 940 32.04 -40.66 -7.93
CA SER A 940 32.89 -39.48 -7.97
C SER A 940 33.61 -39.42 -9.33
N SER A 941 33.79 -38.24 -9.91
CA SER A 941 34.70 -38.07 -11.06
C SER A 941 36.07 -38.70 -10.74
N PRO A 942 36.76 -39.38 -11.67
CA PRO A 942 38.05 -40.00 -11.39
C PRO A 942 39.04 -38.97 -10.84
N ILE A 943 39.59 -39.26 -9.66
CA ILE A 943 40.54 -38.39 -8.96
C ILE A 943 41.86 -38.37 -9.73
N ILE A 944 42.28 -37.20 -10.19
CA ILE A 944 43.71 -36.89 -10.30
C ILE A 944 44.14 -36.49 -8.87
N PRO A 945 45.04 -37.24 -8.20
CA PRO A 945 45.45 -36.89 -6.85
C PRO A 945 46.06 -35.49 -6.87
N TYR A 946 45.58 -34.62 -5.99
CA TYR A 946 46.13 -33.28 -5.78
C TYR A 946 47.59 -33.43 -5.34
N PRO A 947 48.58 -33.18 -6.21
CA PRO A 947 49.93 -33.01 -5.73
C PRO A 947 49.97 -31.65 -5.05
N LEU A 948 50.67 -31.55 -3.93
CA LEU A 948 51.02 -30.27 -3.32
C LEU A 948 51.37 -29.27 -4.43
N LEU A 949 50.57 -28.21 -4.54
CA LEU A 949 50.78 -27.13 -5.51
C LEU A 949 52.23 -26.68 -5.40
N VAL A 950 53.03 -27.03 -6.40
CA VAL A 950 54.33 -26.39 -6.59
C VAL A 950 54.02 -24.90 -6.82
N PRO A 951 54.59 -23.97 -6.05
CA PRO A 951 54.38 -22.54 -6.27
C PRO A 951 54.63 -22.21 -7.75
N TYR A 952 53.81 -21.33 -8.32
CA TYR A 952 53.85 -20.97 -9.75
C TYR A 952 55.28 -20.67 -10.25
N GLU A 953 56.10 -20.09 -9.38
CA GLU A 953 57.51 -19.77 -9.63
C GLU A 953 58.38 -21.03 -9.85
N ALA A 954 58.22 -22.07 -9.04
CA ALA A 954 58.97 -23.32 -9.15
C ALA A 954 58.52 -24.20 -10.33
N GLN A 955 57.23 -24.12 -10.71
CA GLN A 955 56.76 -24.74 -11.95
C GLN A 955 57.33 -24.03 -13.17
N ARG A 956 57.36 -22.69 -13.15
CA ARG A 956 57.91 -21.87 -14.24
C ARG A 956 59.42 -22.04 -14.41
N GLU A 957 60.17 -22.19 -13.32
CA GLU A 957 61.58 -22.58 -13.36
C GLU A 957 61.79 -23.97 -13.99
N SER A 958 60.96 -24.95 -13.63
CA SER A 958 61.05 -26.31 -14.20
C SER A 958 60.70 -26.32 -15.70
N GLU A 959 59.66 -25.60 -16.11
CA GLU A 959 59.28 -25.47 -17.53
C GLU A 959 60.35 -24.75 -18.36
N GLN A 960 61.01 -23.73 -17.79
CA GLN A 960 62.15 -23.06 -18.42
C GLN A 960 63.37 -23.97 -18.54
N ARG A 961 63.60 -24.85 -17.55
CA ARG A 961 64.79 -25.69 -17.47
C ARG A 961 64.69 -26.98 -18.29
N TYR A 962 63.50 -27.56 -18.42
CA TYR A 962 63.31 -28.89 -19.02
C TYR A 962 62.38 -28.92 -20.25
N GLY A 963 61.71 -27.80 -20.55
CA GLY A 963 60.76 -27.68 -21.64
C GLY A 963 59.36 -28.17 -21.25
N ARG A 964 58.35 -27.32 -21.53
CA ARG A 964 56.95 -27.50 -21.10
C ARG A 964 56.36 -28.86 -21.48
N ASP A 965 56.56 -29.31 -22.72
CA ASP A 965 55.97 -30.58 -23.20
C ASP A 965 56.56 -31.80 -22.47
N LYS A 966 57.81 -31.70 -22.00
CA LYS A 966 58.50 -32.76 -21.28
C LYS A 966 58.05 -32.83 -19.82
N VAL A 967 57.88 -31.67 -19.17
CA VAL A 967 57.33 -31.55 -17.82
C VAL A 967 55.89 -32.06 -17.76
N LEU A 968 55.07 -31.72 -18.76
CA LEU A 968 53.69 -32.20 -18.86
C LEU A 968 53.60 -33.71 -19.17
N ALA A 969 54.52 -34.24 -19.98
CA ALA A 969 54.56 -35.67 -20.28
C ALA A 969 55.01 -36.52 -19.07
N ASP A 970 56.01 -36.06 -18.29
CA ASP A 970 56.49 -36.78 -17.10
C ASP A 970 55.44 -36.81 -15.97
N VAL A 971 54.71 -35.71 -15.77
CA VAL A 971 53.59 -35.64 -14.81
C VAL A 971 52.44 -36.57 -15.22
N ALA A 972 52.19 -36.69 -16.52
CA ALA A 972 51.13 -37.55 -17.06
C ALA A 972 51.44 -39.06 -16.99
N VAL A 973 52.73 -39.45 -16.97
CA VAL A 973 53.15 -40.87 -17.00
C VAL A 973 53.39 -41.44 -15.59
N ASN A 974 53.99 -40.68 -14.67
CA ASN A 974 54.46 -41.25 -13.39
C ASN A 974 53.57 -40.94 -12.18
N GLY A 975 52.67 -39.95 -12.27
CA GLY A 975 52.10 -39.33 -11.07
C GLY A 975 53.19 -38.64 -10.22
N PHE A 976 52.81 -37.79 -9.28
CA PHE A 976 53.78 -37.09 -8.44
C PHE A 976 54.40 -38.02 -7.39
N ASP A 977 55.43 -38.76 -7.80
CA ASP A 977 56.44 -39.31 -6.91
C ASP A 977 57.83 -38.80 -7.36
N LEU A 978 57.97 -37.48 -7.35
CA LEU A 978 59.27 -36.83 -7.45
C LEU A 978 59.86 -36.78 -6.04
N GLN A 979 60.67 -37.78 -5.69
CA GLN A 979 61.66 -37.61 -4.64
C GLN A 979 62.57 -36.45 -5.06
N ILE A 980 62.39 -35.29 -4.45
CA ILE A 980 63.31 -34.17 -4.58
C ILE A 980 64.65 -34.64 -3.99
N PRO A 981 65.75 -34.74 -4.77
CA PRO A 981 67.06 -34.99 -4.18
C PRO A 981 67.40 -33.81 -3.28
N GLN A 982 67.80 -34.07 -2.03
CA GLN A 982 68.42 -33.06 -1.18
C GLN A 982 69.67 -32.52 -1.88
N GLY A 983 69.64 -31.23 -2.20
CA GLY A 983 70.72 -30.47 -2.82
C GLY A 983 70.28 -29.05 -3.11
#